data_AF-A0A848B4E5-F1
#
_entry.id   AF-A0A848B4E5-F1
#
_cell.length_a   1.000
_cell.length_b   1.000
_cell.length_c   1.000
_cell.angle_alpha   90.00
_cell.angle_beta   90.00
_cell.angle_gamma   90.00
#
_symmetry.space_group_name_H-M   'P 1'
#
loop_
_entity.id
_entity.type
_entity.pdbx_description
1 polymer ?
#
loop_
_entity_poly.entity_id
_entity_poly.type
_entity_poly.pdbx_seq_one_letter_code
_entity_poly.pdbx_strand_id
1 'polypeptide(L)'
;MKAQYLDDLKRALPRLAIRENVSYRDITSLGVGSALPVLAEPQDPEELAGLLRFTSGHAIPVFVIGGGTNLVGMDAPCPMLGIRLHRNGFSEFSSENGIIRAGAHLRLPDLTSRTVELGLGGLARLAGIPGTLGGALRMNAGANGVSIGDFIVKVSGFDFRGNPWSAGHDEIEWRYRGSSIPDDVVITGAELKLPAADRETEIAALRSEVEARRKREPAGRSAGCTFRNVSEFEPAGRLIDQCRLKNYRIGGVAVSAEHANFIVNLDSGRESDYVELVRHLRCAVAEKHGFYLRPEVKFLNPDALPKVMAAVEAPKINLLLGGTSNEREISLKSGSAVAQALRNGGFDVTVTDVTECRLLPEMREADVVYPVLHGGFGEDGRIQKVMEEAGLRFVGSGSAASLLTMDKIATKRLLDRLGIQTAKWSVVTRDRRELPQNLKLPLILKVPMEGSTFGIVKVERAEEWDAALEKEFAMAGELLVEEYIDGIEITVPIVNGEVLPAIEIKSPHGFYDYDAKYVYKDGHTEYFCPARSLSAEQVADASRQAVKFYLGAGCRDILRVDFIVGKDGVPYMLEGNSIPGCTATSLVPKAAKVSGISFEKMTATLVYAAMRRHEARPEPESAAAPASPAPARLANKPNPLLVKLCHLLFRLALVLCAVPLIVSGIQAMRAGYTGWPLLVSGLFVLCAEFLFKWFDRLEKMK
;
A
#
# COMPACT_ATOMS: atom_id res chain seq x y z
N MET A 1 38.89 5.87 16.42
CA MET A 1 39.45 6.09 17.78
C MET A 1 40.92 6.53 17.68
N LYS A 2 41.37 7.56 18.42
CA LYS A 2 42.79 7.95 18.49
C LYS A 2 43.58 6.85 19.21
N ALA A 3 44.81 6.53 18.76
CA ALA A 3 45.64 5.47 19.35
C ALA A 3 45.79 5.61 20.88
N GLN A 4 45.94 6.84 21.38
CA GLN A 4 46.03 7.14 22.81
C GLN A 4 44.84 6.61 23.62
N TYR A 5 43.61 6.68 23.09
CA TYR A 5 42.42 6.20 23.82
C TYR A 5 42.39 4.67 23.96
N LEU A 6 43.04 3.95 23.04
CA LEU A 6 43.11 2.50 23.10
C LEU A 6 44.04 2.05 24.24
N ASP A 7 45.18 2.72 24.39
CA ASP A 7 46.12 2.45 25.49
C ASP A 7 45.52 2.83 26.84
N ASP A 8 44.83 3.96 26.92
CA ASP A 8 44.11 4.37 28.12
C ASP A 8 42.98 3.40 28.47
N LEU A 9 42.25 2.88 27.48
CA LEU A 9 41.21 1.86 27.69
C LEU A 9 41.81 0.56 28.23
N LYS A 10 42.91 0.07 27.63
CA LYS A 10 43.62 -1.14 28.09
C LYS A 10 44.13 -0.97 29.53
N ARG A 11 44.56 0.23 29.91
CA ARG A 11 45.01 0.54 31.28
C ARG A 11 43.83 0.62 32.26
N ALA A 12 42.73 1.25 31.86
CA ALA A 12 41.55 1.43 32.71
C ALA A 12 40.79 0.12 32.96
N LEU A 13 40.75 -0.78 31.97
CA LEU A 13 40.03 -2.06 32.03
C LEU A 13 40.96 -3.21 31.58
N PRO A 14 41.91 -3.65 32.44
CA PRO A 14 42.94 -4.61 32.06
C PRO A 14 42.40 -6.03 31.78
N ARG A 15 41.18 -6.34 32.24
CA ARG A 15 40.51 -7.63 31.98
C ARG A 15 39.70 -7.64 30.67
N LEU A 16 39.47 -6.46 30.08
CA LEU A 16 38.61 -6.32 28.92
C LEU A 16 39.28 -6.95 27.70
N ALA A 17 38.61 -7.91 27.09
CA ALA A 17 39.09 -8.49 25.85
C ALA A 17 38.94 -7.46 24.71
N ILE A 18 40.06 -7.07 24.12
CA ILE A 18 40.11 -6.11 23.01
C ILE A 18 40.77 -6.77 21.81
N ARG A 19 40.10 -6.68 20.66
CA ARG A 19 40.61 -7.13 19.38
C ARG A 19 40.76 -5.95 18.44
N GLU A 20 41.90 -5.86 17.78
CA GLU A 20 42.23 -4.79 16.85
C GLU A 20 42.13 -5.28 15.41
N ASN A 21 41.76 -4.38 14.49
CA ASN A 21 41.68 -4.63 13.05
C ASN A 21 40.90 -5.91 12.69
N VAL A 22 39.71 -6.08 13.27
CA VAL A 22 38.88 -7.28 13.13
C VAL A 22 38.13 -7.27 11.81
N SER A 23 38.37 -8.25 10.94
CA SER A 23 37.65 -8.36 9.67
C SER A 23 36.14 -8.48 9.89
N TYR A 24 35.34 -7.74 9.11
CA TYR A 24 33.87 -7.90 9.13
C TYR A 24 33.43 -9.31 8.73
N ARG A 25 34.27 -10.05 7.98
CA ARG A 25 34.06 -11.46 7.63
C ARG A 25 34.05 -12.38 8.86
N ASP A 26 34.71 -11.99 9.94
CA ASP A 26 34.81 -12.80 11.15
C ASP A 26 33.70 -12.52 12.16
N ILE A 27 32.99 -11.40 12.01
CA ILE A 27 32.03 -10.89 13.00
C ILE A 27 30.64 -10.59 12.47
N THR A 28 30.42 -10.68 11.15
CA THR A 28 29.10 -10.53 10.51
C THR A 28 28.81 -11.71 9.60
N SER A 29 27.55 -12.10 9.41
CA SER A 29 27.21 -13.21 8.51
C SER A 29 27.39 -12.86 7.03
N LEU A 30 27.16 -11.60 6.65
CA LEU A 30 27.37 -11.11 5.29
C LEU A 30 28.86 -10.97 4.95
N GLY A 31 29.68 -10.50 5.89
CA GLY A 31 31.13 -10.36 5.70
C GLY A 31 31.53 -9.32 4.65
N VAL A 32 30.68 -8.34 4.40
CA VAL A 32 30.96 -7.18 3.53
C VAL A 32 31.63 -6.08 4.35
N GLY A 33 32.57 -5.36 3.73
CA GLY A 33 33.37 -4.30 4.36
C GLY A 33 34.80 -4.75 4.66
N SER A 34 35.65 -3.80 5.08
CA SER A 34 37.08 -4.02 5.32
C SER A 34 37.32 -4.64 6.71
N ALA A 35 37.50 -3.80 7.73
CA ALA A 35 37.74 -4.23 9.10
C ALA A 35 37.25 -3.18 10.10
N LEU A 36 36.81 -3.68 11.26
CA LEU A 36 36.52 -2.88 12.44
C LEU A 36 37.84 -2.58 13.18
N PRO A 37 38.22 -1.31 13.38
CA PRO A 37 39.50 -0.99 14.03
C PRO A 37 39.64 -1.53 15.45
N VAL A 38 38.57 -1.45 16.26
CA VAL A 38 38.57 -1.92 17.65
C VAL A 38 37.24 -2.58 17.98
N LEU A 39 37.31 -3.80 18.52
CA LEU A 39 36.19 -4.54 19.10
C LEU A 39 36.51 -4.84 20.57
N ALA A 40 35.66 -4.36 21.47
CA ALA A 40 35.70 -4.67 22.89
C ALA A 40 34.66 -5.75 23.24
N GLU A 41 35.07 -6.72 24.05
CA GLU A 41 34.24 -7.86 24.43
C GLU A 41 34.14 -7.97 25.96
N PRO A 42 33.24 -7.18 26.60
CA PRO A 42 33.09 -7.22 28.05
C PRO A 42 32.61 -8.59 28.51
N GLN A 43 33.20 -9.08 29.61
CA GLN A 43 32.99 -10.42 30.13
C GLN A 43 31.89 -10.52 31.18
N ASP A 44 31.49 -9.39 31.76
CA ASP A 44 30.45 -9.33 32.79
C ASP A 44 29.79 -7.93 32.84
N PRO A 45 28.68 -7.76 33.58
CA PRO A 45 28.00 -6.47 33.69
C PRO A 45 28.85 -5.32 34.26
N GLU A 46 29.80 -5.62 35.16
CA GLU A 46 30.66 -4.59 35.77
C GLU A 46 31.64 -4.02 34.74
N GLU A 47 32.27 -4.91 33.97
CA GLU A 47 33.19 -4.55 32.90
C GLU A 47 32.46 -3.81 31.76
N LEU A 48 31.24 -4.24 31.39
CA LEU A 48 30.40 -3.52 30.43
C LEU A 48 30.11 -2.10 30.92
N ALA A 49 29.67 -1.93 32.16
CA ALA A 49 29.37 -0.62 32.72
C ALA A 49 30.61 0.27 32.78
N GLY A 50 31.78 -0.31 33.12
CA GLY A 50 33.08 0.37 33.07
C GLY A 50 33.45 0.85 31.67
N LEU A 51 33.28 0.00 30.65
CA LEU A 51 33.53 0.33 29.24
C LEU A 51 32.62 1.46 28.76
N LEU A 52 31.34 1.42 29.11
CA LEU A 52 30.37 2.46 28.73
C LEU A 52 30.67 3.80 29.41
N ARG A 53 31.01 3.80 30.71
CA ARG A 53 31.48 5.00 31.41
C ARG A 53 32.75 5.57 30.78
N PHE A 54 33.71 4.72 30.44
CA PHE A 54 34.96 5.14 29.80
C PHE A 54 34.69 5.80 28.45
N THR A 55 33.92 5.14 27.59
CA THR A 55 33.61 5.63 26.23
C THR A 55 32.78 6.90 26.28
N SER A 56 31.78 6.98 27.16
CA SER A 56 31.01 8.21 27.40
C SER A 56 31.88 9.36 27.90
N GLY A 57 32.78 9.11 28.87
CA GLY A 57 33.65 10.14 29.45
C GLY A 57 34.66 10.72 28.45
N HIS A 58 35.00 9.96 27.40
CA HIS A 58 35.92 10.38 26.34
C HIS A 58 35.21 10.73 25.02
N ALA A 59 33.88 10.79 25.01
CA ALA A 59 33.06 11.05 23.82
C ALA A 59 33.40 10.12 22.63
N ILE A 60 33.67 8.85 22.94
CA ILE A 60 34.00 7.83 21.93
C ILE A 60 32.69 7.21 21.46
N PRO A 61 32.33 7.35 20.17
CA PRO A 61 31.10 6.73 19.68
C PRO A 61 31.25 5.21 19.68
N VAL A 62 30.20 4.52 20.10
CA VAL A 62 30.15 3.06 20.21
C VAL A 62 29.00 2.48 19.38
N PHE A 63 29.14 1.22 18.97
CA PHE A 63 28.03 0.46 18.41
C PHE A 63 28.05 -0.97 18.92
N VAL A 64 26.88 -1.58 19.05
CA VAL A 64 26.73 -2.92 19.61
C VAL A 64 26.55 -3.94 18.48
N ILE A 65 27.31 -5.04 18.54
CA ILE A 65 27.21 -6.17 17.63
C ILE A 65 26.77 -7.40 18.43
N GLY A 66 25.62 -7.98 18.05
CA GLY A 66 25.22 -9.31 18.48
C GLY A 66 25.88 -10.39 17.61
N GLY A 67 25.06 -11.23 16.98
CA GLY A 67 25.53 -12.23 16.01
C GLY A 67 25.95 -11.66 14.64
N GLY A 68 25.80 -10.36 14.41
CA GLY A 68 26.14 -9.71 13.14
C GLY A 68 25.33 -10.22 11.93
N THR A 69 24.11 -10.71 12.17
CA THR A 69 23.28 -11.38 11.15
C THR A 69 22.42 -10.44 10.30
N ASN A 70 22.40 -9.15 10.63
CA ASN A 70 21.59 -8.11 9.98
C ASN A 70 22.40 -6.82 9.74
N LEU A 71 23.71 -6.96 9.45
CA LEU A 71 24.66 -5.84 9.43
C LEU A 71 25.51 -5.82 8.16
N VAL A 72 25.63 -4.63 7.57
CA VAL A 72 26.57 -4.32 6.47
C VAL A 72 27.76 -3.56 7.07
N GLY A 73 28.96 -4.13 6.93
CA GLY A 73 30.21 -3.52 7.38
C GLY A 73 30.61 -2.31 6.53
N MET A 74 31.67 -1.61 6.96
CA MET A 74 32.15 -0.39 6.29
C MET A 74 33.39 -0.69 5.44
N ASP A 75 33.50 -0.06 4.27
CA ASP A 75 34.74 -0.06 3.49
C ASP A 75 35.79 0.86 4.13
N ALA A 76 35.36 2.05 4.55
CA ALA A 76 36.19 3.02 5.25
C ALA A 76 36.43 2.59 6.71
N PRO A 77 37.53 3.03 7.35
CA PRO A 77 37.78 2.76 8.76
C PRO A 77 36.61 3.25 9.62
N CYS A 78 35.98 2.34 10.37
CA CYS A 78 34.87 2.68 11.25
C CYS A 78 35.35 3.64 12.36
N PRO A 79 34.71 4.81 12.54
CA PRO A 79 35.12 5.76 13.59
C PRO A 79 34.74 5.29 14.99
N MET A 80 33.78 4.35 15.09
CA MET A 80 33.18 3.86 16.32
C MET A 80 33.91 2.64 16.89
N LEU A 81 33.90 2.49 18.21
CA LEU A 81 34.31 1.25 18.88
C LEU A 81 33.16 0.25 18.86
N GLY A 82 33.42 -0.98 18.40
CA GLY A 82 32.43 -2.05 18.48
C GLY A 82 32.40 -2.68 19.87
N ILE A 83 31.20 -2.98 20.37
CA ILE A 83 30.97 -3.73 21.60
C ILE A 83 30.28 -5.04 21.24
N ARG A 84 30.84 -6.17 21.68
CA ARG A 84 30.18 -7.47 21.57
C ARG A 84 30.20 -8.16 22.92
N LEU A 85 29.03 -8.41 23.50
CA LEU A 85 28.95 -9.13 24.78
C LEU A 85 29.63 -10.49 24.67
N HIS A 86 30.53 -10.79 25.60
CA HIS A 86 31.28 -12.04 25.58
C HIS A 86 30.37 -13.22 25.97
N ARG A 87 30.53 -14.36 25.29
CA ARG A 87 29.65 -15.53 25.48
C ARG A 87 29.63 -16.06 26.92
N ASN A 88 30.74 -15.97 27.64
CA ASN A 88 30.86 -16.56 28.97
C ASN A 88 30.01 -15.84 30.03
N GLY A 89 29.76 -14.53 29.87
CA GLY A 89 29.06 -13.72 30.87
C GLY A 89 27.63 -13.34 30.53
N PHE A 90 27.19 -13.58 29.29
CA PHE A 90 25.90 -13.11 28.79
C PHE A 90 25.14 -14.20 28.01
N SER A 91 25.46 -15.48 28.22
CA SER A 91 24.73 -16.63 27.63
C SER A 91 24.03 -17.49 28.68
N GLU A 92 23.81 -16.94 29.87
CA GLU A 92 23.12 -17.62 30.96
C GLU A 92 21.73 -18.08 30.53
N PHE A 93 21.29 -19.19 31.10
CA PHE A 93 19.96 -19.73 30.94
C PHE A 93 19.57 -20.42 32.24
N SER A 94 18.50 -19.98 32.87
CA SER A 94 17.89 -20.65 34.02
C SER A 94 16.38 -20.55 33.96
N SER A 95 15.69 -21.46 34.65
CA SER A 95 14.24 -21.47 34.76
C SER A 95 13.87 -21.66 36.22
N GLU A 96 13.24 -20.65 36.82
CA GLU A 96 12.81 -20.65 38.22
C GLU A 96 11.38 -20.13 38.30
N ASN A 97 10.50 -20.85 39.00
CA ASN A 97 9.09 -20.46 39.20
C ASN A 97 8.32 -20.13 37.89
N GLY A 98 8.64 -20.82 36.80
CA GLY A 98 8.02 -20.59 35.48
C GLY A 98 8.49 -19.34 34.74
N ILE A 99 9.54 -18.67 35.24
CA ILE A 99 10.23 -17.56 34.56
C ILE A 99 11.58 -18.05 34.07
N ILE A 100 11.84 -17.85 32.78
CA ILE A 100 13.14 -18.13 32.17
C ILE A 100 13.98 -16.86 32.21
N ARG A 101 15.20 -16.96 32.72
CA ARG A 101 16.22 -15.91 32.58
C ARG A 101 17.19 -16.32 31.49
N ALA A 102 17.38 -15.45 30.51
CA ALA A 102 18.26 -15.71 29.38
C ALA A 102 19.15 -14.50 29.07
N GLY A 103 20.46 -14.76 28.92
CA GLY A 103 21.44 -13.74 28.57
C GLY A 103 21.34 -13.32 27.10
N ALA A 104 21.71 -12.07 26.81
CA ALA A 104 21.54 -11.47 25.48
C ALA A 104 22.45 -12.06 24.39
N HIS A 105 23.52 -12.77 24.74
CA HIS A 105 24.38 -13.49 23.81
C HIS A 105 23.82 -14.87 23.43
N LEU A 106 22.90 -15.44 24.24
CA LEU A 106 22.29 -16.73 23.95
C LEU A 106 21.64 -16.70 22.56
N ARG A 107 21.98 -17.67 21.70
CA ARG A 107 21.43 -17.71 20.35
C ARG A 107 19.96 -18.13 20.40
N LEU A 108 19.14 -17.54 19.53
CA LEU A 108 17.72 -17.89 19.46
C LEU A 108 17.47 -19.39 19.26
N PRO A 109 18.16 -20.11 18.34
CA PRO A 109 17.98 -21.55 18.21
C PRO A 109 18.27 -22.30 19.52
N ASP A 110 19.32 -21.90 20.25
CA ASP A 110 19.70 -22.54 21.51
C ASP A 110 18.67 -22.25 22.62
N LEU A 111 18.16 -21.01 22.69
CA LEU A 111 17.06 -20.64 23.58
C LEU A 111 15.82 -21.51 23.29
N THR A 112 15.42 -21.63 22.02
CA THR A 112 14.24 -22.39 21.61
C THR A 112 14.38 -23.87 21.94
N SER A 113 15.54 -24.48 21.69
CA SER A 113 15.77 -25.89 22.05
C SER A 113 15.66 -26.11 23.55
N ARG A 114 16.25 -25.24 24.36
CA ARG A 114 16.19 -25.35 25.84
C ARG A 114 14.79 -25.15 26.39
N THR A 115 14.00 -24.22 25.86
CA THR A 115 12.61 -24.04 26.32
C THR A 115 11.74 -25.25 25.97
N VAL A 116 11.93 -25.83 24.78
CA VAL A 116 11.23 -27.05 24.37
C VAL A 116 11.59 -28.24 25.25
N GLU A 117 12.87 -28.39 25.62
CA GLU A 117 13.32 -29.44 26.56
C GLU A 117 12.62 -29.35 27.93
N LEU A 118 12.27 -28.15 28.38
CA LEU A 118 11.53 -27.88 29.60
C LEU A 118 10.00 -28.04 29.46
N GLY A 119 9.49 -28.42 28.28
CA GLY A 119 8.04 -28.53 28.03
C GLY A 119 7.34 -27.17 27.94
N LEU A 120 8.06 -26.13 27.52
CA LEU A 120 7.54 -24.78 27.34
C LEU A 120 7.43 -24.45 25.85
N GLY A 121 6.28 -23.93 25.43
CA GLY A 121 5.95 -23.76 24.01
C GLY A 121 5.86 -22.32 23.53
N GLY A 122 5.64 -22.17 22.23
CA GLY A 122 5.47 -20.89 21.55
C GLY A 122 6.74 -20.38 20.85
N LEU A 123 7.92 -20.63 21.42
CA LEU A 123 9.19 -20.17 20.85
C LEU A 123 9.71 -21.03 19.68
N ALA A 124 9.28 -22.28 19.50
CA ALA A 124 9.81 -23.15 18.45
C ALA A 124 9.75 -22.55 17.03
N ARG A 125 8.74 -21.70 16.76
CA ARG A 125 8.58 -20.98 15.49
C ARG A 125 9.68 -19.95 15.21
N LEU A 126 10.44 -19.54 16.23
CA LEU A 126 11.57 -18.62 16.09
C LEU A 126 12.91 -19.35 15.91
N ALA A 127 12.94 -20.69 15.98
CA ALA A 127 14.18 -21.49 15.89
C ALA A 127 14.92 -21.31 14.56
N GLY A 128 14.21 -20.87 13.51
CA GLY A 128 14.81 -20.48 12.25
C GLY A 128 15.67 -19.22 12.38
N ILE A 129 15.33 -18.23 13.20
CA ILE A 129 15.95 -16.91 13.13
C ILE A 129 17.43 -16.96 13.56
N PRO A 130 18.37 -16.53 12.70
CA PRO A 130 19.78 -16.45 13.08
C PRO A 130 20.02 -15.20 13.94
N GLY A 131 20.62 -15.38 15.11
CA GLY A 131 21.04 -14.26 15.93
C GLY A 131 21.05 -14.59 17.41
N THR A 132 21.36 -13.58 18.20
CA THR A 132 21.33 -13.64 19.67
C THR A 132 20.03 -13.03 20.20
N LEU A 133 19.66 -13.37 21.43
CA LEU A 133 18.48 -12.83 22.10
C LEU A 133 18.49 -11.30 22.15
N GLY A 134 19.63 -10.67 22.42
CA GLY A 134 19.74 -9.20 22.42
C GLY A 134 19.37 -8.57 21.07
N GLY A 135 19.86 -9.15 19.97
CA GLY A 135 19.49 -8.70 18.63
C GLY A 135 18.02 -8.97 18.31
N ALA A 136 17.49 -10.10 18.79
CA ALA A 136 16.09 -10.46 18.63
C ALA A 136 15.16 -9.47 19.32
N LEU A 137 15.45 -9.09 20.57
CA LEU A 137 14.67 -8.13 21.35
C LEU A 137 14.68 -6.73 20.71
N ARG A 138 15.85 -6.29 20.24
CA ARG A 138 16.02 -5.01 19.53
C ARG A 138 15.17 -4.93 18.27
N MET A 139 15.08 -6.03 17.53
CA MET A 139 14.36 -6.10 16.26
C MET A 139 12.94 -6.65 16.41
N ASN A 140 12.48 -6.93 17.64
CA ASN A 140 11.29 -7.73 17.91
C ASN A 140 11.15 -8.90 16.91
N ALA A 141 12.19 -9.74 16.86
CA ALA A 141 12.31 -10.76 15.83
C ALA A 141 11.11 -11.72 15.87
N GLY A 142 10.50 -11.92 14.71
CA GLY A 142 9.32 -12.75 14.56
C GLY A 142 9.34 -13.62 13.30
N ALA A 143 8.62 -14.72 13.39
CA ALA A 143 8.40 -15.70 12.32
C ALA A 143 7.05 -16.42 12.55
N ASN A 144 6.33 -16.69 11.46
CA ASN A 144 5.06 -17.42 11.44
C ASN A 144 4.02 -16.90 12.47
N GLY A 145 3.84 -15.57 12.53
CA GLY A 145 2.85 -14.93 13.40
C GLY A 145 3.22 -14.88 14.88
N VAL A 146 4.43 -15.27 15.25
CA VAL A 146 4.97 -15.17 16.61
C VAL A 146 6.13 -14.18 16.62
N SER A 147 6.20 -13.35 17.66
CA SER A 147 7.31 -12.42 17.91
C SER A 147 7.93 -12.68 19.28
N ILE A 148 9.22 -12.42 19.43
CA ILE A 148 9.91 -12.61 20.71
C ILE A 148 9.29 -11.77 21.84
N GLY A 149 8.81 -10.55 21.51
CA GLY A 149 8.14 -9.64 22.44
C GLY A 149 6.94 -10.25 23.16
N ASP A 150 6.23 -11.19 22.53
CA ASP A 150 5.01 -11.83 23.04
C ASP A 150 5.24 -12.61 24.35
N PHE A 151 6.49 -12.97 24.65
CA PHE A 151 6.86 -13.78 25.82
C PHE A 151 7.71 -13.03 26.84
N ILE A 152 8.04 -11.76 26.58
CA ILE A 152 8.93 -10.99 27.44
C ILE A 152 8.17 -10.49 28.66
N VAL A 153 8.76 -10.70 29.83
CA VAL A 153 8.33 -10.10 31.10
C VAL A 153 9.14 -8.85 31.38
N LYS A 154 10.46 -8.94 31.21
CA LYS A 154 11.40 -7.85 31.51
C LYS A 154 12.64 -7.94 30.62
N VAL A 155 13.14 -6.79 30.18
CA VAL A 155 14.45 -6.66 29.51
C VAL A 155 15.39 -5.89 30.42
N SER A 156 16.66 -6.30 30.46
CA SER A 156 17.71 -5.65 31.25
C SER A 156 18.89 -5.27 30.38
N GLY A 157 19.60 -4.20 30.77
CA GLY A 157 20.73 -3.68 30.03
C GLY A 157 21.43 -2.53 30.74
N PHE A 158 22.24 -1.79 29.98
CA PHE A 158 22.91 -0.57 30.42
C PHE A 158 22.77 0.52 29.37
N ASP A 159 22.51 1.77 29.78
CA ASP A 159 22.60 2.92 28.88
C ASP A 159 24.07 3.19 28.49
N PHE A 160 24.31 3.99 27.45
CA PHE A 160 25.67 4.30 26.99
C PHE A 160 26.52 5.10 27.98
N ARG A 161 25.92 5.58 29.08
CA ARG A 161 26.65 6.19 30.21
C ARG A 161 27.06 5.15 31.27
N GLY A 162 26.69 3.89 31.08
CA GLY A 162 27.00 2.78 31.98
C GLY A 162 26.05 2.70 33.19
N ASN A 163 24.87 3.34 33.11
CA ASN A 163 23.83 3.19 34.13
C ASN A 163 22.98 1.95 33.84
N PRO A 164 22.60 1.16 34.85
CA PRO A 164 21.64 0.07 34.66
C PRO A 164 20.33 0.57 34.07
N TRP A 165 19.78 -0.20 33.14
CA TRP A 165 18.48 0.04 32.51
C TRP A 165 17.65 -1.24 32.54
N SER A 166 16.35 -1.11 32.76
CA SER A 166 15.40 -2.20 32.55
C SER A 166 14.01 -1.68 32.24
N ALA A 167 13.23 -2.47 31.51
CA ALA A 167 11.83 -2.19 31.24
C ALA A 167 11.02 -3.50 31.20
N GLY A 168 9.80 -3.45 31.72
CA GLY A 168 8.81 -4.52 31.61
C GLY A 168 8.17 -4.58 30.22
N HIS A 169 7.36 -5.61 29.98
CA HIS A 169 6.64 -5.79 28.71
C HIS A 169 5.83 -4.55 28.31
N ASP A 170 5.00 -4.05 29.23
CA ASP A 170 4.04 -2.95 28.97
C ASP A 170 4.73 -1.58 28.82
N GLU A 171 5.98 -1.47 29.27
CA GLU A 171 6.81 -0.28 29.10
C GLU A 171 7.53 -0.26 27.74
N ILE A 172 7.52 -1.39 27.01
CA ILE A 172 8.12 -1.54 25.69
C ILE A 172 7.01 -1.64 24.65
N GLU A 173 6.99 -0.72 23.70
CA GLU A 173 6.14 -0.82 22.53
C GLU A 173 6.76 -1.80 21.53
N TRP A 174 6.13 -2.96 21.37
CA TRP A 174 6.53 -4.00 20.43
C TRP A 174 5.89 -3.76 19.06
N ARG A 175 6.69 -3.51 18.04
CA ARG A 175 6.24 -3.23 16.67
C ARG A 175 6.74 -4.32 15.71
N TYR A 176 6.16 -4.38 14.52
CA TYR A 176 6.69 -5.27 13.47
C TYR A 176 8.14 -4.88 13.12
N ARG A 177 9.07 -5.81 13.34
CA ARG A 177 10.51 -5.63 13.11
C ARG A 177 11.13 -4.45 13.90
N GLY A 178 10.63 -4.16 15.10
CA GLY A 178 11.21 -3.14 15.99
C GLY A 178 10.62 -3.12 17.40
N SER A 179 11.29 -2.43 18.32
CA SER A 179 10.84 -2.17 19.69
C SER A 179 11.16 -0.74 20.10
N SER A 180 10.49 -0.21 21.14
CA SER A 180 10.80 1.11 21.72
C SER A 180 11.98 1.10 22.71
N ILE A 181 12.74 0.01 22.77
CA ILE A 181 13.97 -0.04 23.58
C ILE A 181 14.89 1.10 23.09
N PRO A 182 15.45 1.94 23.98
CA PRO A 182 16.30 3.05 23.55
C PRO A 182 17.54 2.59 22.77
N ASP A 183 17.92 3.32 21.73
CA ASP A 183 19.05 2.97 20.85
C ASP A 183 20.40 3.03 21.59
N ASP A 184 20.47 3.82 22.67
CA ASP A 184 21.62 3.98 23.55
C ASP A 184 21.64 2.95 24.70
N VAL A 185 20.91 1.84 24.57
CA VAL A 185 20.92 0.73 25.55
C VAL A 185 21.61 -0.51 24.98
N VAL A 186 22.57 -1.06 25.74
CA VAL A 186 23.13 -2.40 25.51
C VAL A 186 22.29 -3.42 26.28
N ILE A 187 21.50 -4.23 25.57
CA ILE A 187 20.68 -5.29 26.18
C ILE A 187 21.60 -6.41 26.66
N THR A 188 21.53 -6.76 27.94
CA THR A 188 22.36 -7.81 28.57
C THR A 188 21.61 -9.11 28.81
N GLY A 189 20.28 -9.06 28.92
CA GLY A 189 19.44 -10.25 29.08
C GLY A 189 17.94 -9.93 29.15
N ALA A 190 17.12 -10.97 29.25
CA ALA A 190 15.68 -10.84 29.43
C ALA A 190 15.11 -11.96 30.31
N GLU A 191 13.98 -11.65 30.91
CA GLU A 191 13.10 -12.60 31.59
C GLU A 191 11.91 -12.91 30.68
N LEU A 192 11.62 -14.20 30.47
CA LEU A 192 10.55 -14.67 29.60
C LEU A 192 9.58 -15.56 30.38
N LYS A 193 8.31 -15.51 30.00
CA LYS A 193 7.27 -16.41 30.51
C LYS A 193 6.58 -17.08 29.33
N LEU A 194 6.67 -18.41 29.30
CA LEU A 194 6.10 -19.21 28.23
C LEU A 194 4.98 -20.10 28.77
N PRO A 195 3.95 -20.40 27.95
CA PRO A 195 2.95 -21.39 28.31
C PRO A 195 3.57 -22.80 28.36
N ALA A 196 3.01 -23.65 29.21
CA ALA A 196 3.25 -25.09 29.12
C ALA A 196 2.76 -25.63 27.77
N ALA A 197 3.51 -26.55 27.18
CA ALA A 197 3.15 -27.15 25.90
C ALA A 197 3.57 -28.62 25.84
N ASP A 198 2.93 -29.35 24.93
CA ASP A 198 3.35 -30.70 24.61
C ASP A 198 4.72 -30.71 23.93
N ARG A 199 5.64 -31.49 24.51
CA ARG A 199 7.04 -31.50 24.09
C ARG A 199 7.21 -32.04 22.68
N GLU A 200 6.47 -33.08 22.30
CA GLU A 200 6.60 -33.68 20.98
C GLU A 200 6.15 -32.73 19.88
N THR A 201 5.05 -32.02 20.12
CA THR A 201 4.52 -30.98 19.23
C THR A 201 5.53 -29.86 19.01
N GLU A 202 6.14 -29.34 20.07
CA GLU A 202 7.14 -28.27 19.95
C GLU A 202 8.46 -28.73 19.30
N ILE A 203 8.91 -29.97 19.55
CA ILE A 203 10.05 -30.56 18.85
C ILE A 203 9.76 -30.66 17.34
N ALA A 204 8.55 -31.10 16.97
CA ALA A 204 8.15 -31.18 15.57
C ALA A 204 8.10 -29.79 14.91
N ALA A 205 7.55 -28.79 15.59
CA ALA A 205 7.52 -27.41 15.12
C ALA A 205 8.93 -26.84 14.93
N LEU A 206 9.84 -27.08 15.89
CA LEU A 206 11.24 -26.64 15.82
C LEU A 206 11.95 -27.26 14.62
N ARG A 207 11.82 -28.57 14.42
CA ARG A 207 12.43 -29.29 13.28
C ARG A 207 11.90 -28.76 11.95
N SER A 208 10.58 -28.58 11.86
CA SER A 208 9.92 -28.03 10.68
C SER A 208 10.47 -26.65 10.32
N GLU A 209 10.63 -25.76 11.31
CA GLU A 209 11.14 -24.41 11.05
C GLU A 209 12.60 -24.40 10.60
N VAL A 210 13.45 -25.19 11.25
CA VAL A 210 14.86 -25.32 10.88
C VAL A 210 15.00 -25.90 9.45
N GLU A 211 14.19 -26.88 9.09
CA GLU A 211 14.19 -27.46 7.74
C GLU A 211 13.67 -26.47 6.69
N ALA A 212 12.56 -25.78 6.99
CA ALA A 212 11.98 -24.77 6.10
C ALA A 212 12.95 -23.61 5.85
N ARG A 213 13.76 -23.23 6.84
CA ARG A 213 14.81 -22.24 6.65
C ARG A 213 15.94 -22.74 5.75
N ARG A 214 16.43 -23.96 5.99
CA ARG A 214 17.50 -24.58 5.16
C ARG A 214 17.14 -24.63 3.67
N LYS A 215 15.85 -24.76 3.35
CA LYS A 215 15.35 -24.75 1.95
C LYS A 215 15.23 -23.36 1.34
N ARG A 216 15.03 -22.31 2.15
CA ARG A 216 14.72 -20.93 1.69
C ARG A 216 15.95 -20.03 1.62
N GLU A 217 16.93 -20.23 2.49
CA GLU A 217 18.13 -19.38 2.52
C GLU A 217 19.17 -19.83 1.48
N PRO A 218 19.82 -18.87 0.81
CA PRO A 218 20.87 -19.19 -0.15
C PRO A 218 22.08 -19.85 0.49
N ALA A 219 22.76 -20.69 -0.29
CA ALA A 219 24.10 -21.11 0.04
C ALA A 219 25.05 -19.90 -0.06
N GLY A 220 25.68 -19.52 1.06
CA GLY A 220 26.67 -18.44 1.11
C GLY A 220 26.42 -17.42 2.22
N ARG A 221 27.21 -16.35 2.18
CA ARG A 221 27.22 -15.31 3.21
C ARG A 221 26.19 -14.23 2.91
N SER A 222 25.24 -14.00 3.81
CA SER A 222 24.18 -12.99 3.66
C SER A 222 23.81 -12.35 5.01
N ALA A 223 23.14 -11.19 4.99
CA ALA A 223 22.61 -10.50 6.18
C ALA A 223 21.09 -10.74 6.38
N GLY A 224 20.57 -11.86 5.87
CA GLY A 224 19.12 -12.10 5.84
C GLY A 224 18.42 -11.32 4.73
N CYS A 225 17.13 -11.05 4.93
CA CYS A 225 16.32 -10.24 4.01
C CYS A 225 16.85 -8.81 3.95
N THR A 226 17.10 -8.33 2.74
CA THR A 226 17.62 -6.97 2.48
C THR A 226 16.57 -5.91 2.76
N PHE A 227 15.34 -6.16 2.32
CA PHE A 227 14.21 -5.24 2.45
C PHE A 227 13.09 -5.82 3.30
N ARG A 228 12.36 -4.93 3.96
CA ARG A 228 11.07 -5.27 4.58
C ARG A 228 10.06 -5.61 3.50
N ASN A 229 9.15 -6.54 3.81
CA ASN A 229 7.99 -6.77 2.95
C ASN A 229 7.06 -5.55 2.98
N VAL A 230 6.42 -5.25 1.84
CA VAL A 230 5.37 -4.23 1.78
C VAL A 230 4.15 -4.75 2.55
N SER A 231 3.71 -5.97 2.25
CA SER A 231 2.71 -6.68 3.05
C SER A 231 2.88 -8.19 2.90
N GLU A 232 2.02 -8.99 3.56
CA GLU A 232 1.97 -10.43 3.34
C GLU A 232 1.62 -10.77 1.87
N PHE A 233 0.84 -9.91 1.22
CA PHE A 233 0.44 -10.07 -0.18
C PHE A 233 1.46 -9.50 -1.14
N GLU A 234 2.35 -8.60 -0.71
CA GLU A 234 3.39 -7.96 -1.52
C GLU A 234 4.80 -8.17 -0.90
N PRO A 235 5.32 -9.41 -0.85
CA PRO A 235 6.63 -9.68 -0.30
C PRO A 235 7.73 -9.11 -1.21
N ALA A 236 8.74 -8.46 -0.61
CA ALA A 236 9.82 -7.78 -1.34
C ALA A 236 10.58 -8.73 -2.26
N GLY A 237 10.79 -9.97 -1.84
CA GLY A 237 11.42 -10.99 -2.67
C GLY A 237 10.66 -11.27 -3.97
N ARG A 238 9.33 -11.31 -3.94
CA ARG A 238 8.53 -11.51 -5.16
C ARG A 238 8.62 -10.29 -6.08
N LEU A 239 8.57 -9.08 -5.51
CA LEU A 239 8.69 -7.84 -6.28
C LEU A 239 10.03 -7.75 -7.00
N ILE A 240 11.14 -8.09 -6.33
CA ILE A 240 12.48 -8.11 -6.93
C ILE A 240 12.60 -9.22 -7.98
N ASP A 241 12.06 -10.41 -7.72
CA ASP A 241 12.05 -11.52 -8.67
C ASP A 241 11.26 -11.19 -9.95
N GLN A 242 10.11 -10.51 -9.79
CA GLN A 242 9.33 -10.01 -10.92
C GLN A 242 10.10 -8.96 -11.74
N CYS A 243 11.04 -8.22 -11.14
CA CYS A 243 11.99 -7.37 -11.87
C CYS A 243 13.08 -8.15 -12.61
N ARG A 244 13.13 -9.48 -12.49
CA ARG A 244 14.11 -10.39 -13.10
C ARG A 244 15.55 -10.15 -12.63
N LEU A 245 15.71 -9.83 -11.33
CA LEU A 245 16.99 -9.44 -10.75
C LEU A 245 17.70 -10.56 -9.97
N LYS A 246 17.18 -11.80 -9.94
CA LYS A 246 17.93 -12.96 -9.42
C LYS A 246 19.25 -13.13 -10.17
N ASN A 247 20.32 -13.45 -9.45
CA ASN A 247 21.70 -13.52 -9.96
C ASN A 247 22.27 -12.18 -10.46
N TYR A 248 21.53 -11.07 -10.37
CA TYR A 248 22.07 -9.76 -10.74
C TYR A 248 23.20 -9.38 -9.79
N ARG A 249 24.32 -8.93 -10.36
CA ARG A 249 25.59 -8.76 -9.65
C ARG A 249 26.11 -7.35 -9.81
N ILE A 250 26.59 -6.78 -8.71
CA ILE A 250 27.43 -5.58 -8.71
C ILE A 250 28.66 -5.90 -7.85
N GLY A 251 29.85 -5.73 -8.43
CA GLY A 251 31.12 -6.00 -7.76
C GLY A 251 31.19 -7.40 -7.12
N GLY A 252 31.47 -7.46 -5.83
CA GLY A 252 31.59 -8.70 -5.07
C GLY A 252 30.30 -9.24 -4.44
N VAL A 253 29.12 -8.67 -4.76
CA VAL A 253 27.83 -9.14 -4.24
C VAL A 253 26.82 -9.41 -5.35
N ALA A 254 25.87 -10.30 -5.09
CA ALA A 254 24.81 -10.63 -6.04
C ALA A 254 23.48 -10.92 -5.33
N VAL A 255 22.37 -10.74 -6.05
CA VAL A 255 21.06 -11.23 -5.62
C VAL A 255 21.04 -12.76 -5.68
N SER A 256 20.59 -13.41 -4.62
CA SER A 256 20.48 -14.87 -4.55
C SER A 256 19.58 -15.43 -5.66
N ALA A 257 19.97 -16.60 -6.20
CA ALA A 257 19.16 -17.37 -7.15
C ALA A 257 17.92 -17.98 -6.50
N GLU A 258 18.06 -18.39 -5.24
CA GLU A 258 17.08 -19.08 -4.43
C GLU A 258 16.01 -18.12 -3.92
N HIS A 259 16.41 -16.94 -3.42
CA HIS A 259 15.51 -15.96 -2.82
C HIS A 259 15.94 -14.52 -3.14
N ALA A 260 15.16 -13.82 -3.97
CA ALA A 260 15.55 -12.52 -4.52
C ALA A 260 15.65 -11.36 -3.49
N ASN A 261 15.10 -11.51 -2.27
CA ASN A 261 15.33 -10.55 -1.18
C ASN A 261 16.67 -10.74 -0.44
N PHE A 262 17.43 -11.80 -0.74
CA PHE A 262 18.74 -12.05 -0.15
C PHE A 262 19.81 -11.57 -1.11
N ILE A 263 20.78 -10.83 -0.57
CA ILE A 263 22.01 -10.49 -1.26
C ILE A 263 23.12 -11.36 -0.65
N VAL A 264 23.83 -12.08 -1.51
CA VAL A 264 24.95 -12.94 -1.15
C VAL A 264 26.27 -12.24 -1.46
N ASN A 265 27.23 -12.41 -0.55
CA ASN A 265 28.61 -12.00 -0.75
C ASN A 265 29.40 -13.12 -1.45
N LEU A 266 29.98 -12.79 -2.59
CA LEU A 266 30.81 -13.68 -3.42
C LEU A 266 32.28 -13.59 -3.00
N ASP A 267 32.53 -13.61 -1.69
CA ASP A 267 33.82 -13.55 -1.00
C ASP A 267 34.66 -12.25 -1.14
N SER A 268 34.25 -11.32 -1.98
CA SER A 268 34.98 -10.07 -2.26
C SER A 268 34.09 -8.81 -2.18
N GLY A 269 32.88 -8.94 -1.62
CA GLY A 269 31.90 -7.87 -1.53
C GLY A 269 32.34 -6.68 -0.69
N ARG A 270 32.30 -5.49 -1.30
CA ARG A 270 32.51 -4.20 -0.64
C ARG A 270 31.19 -3.58 -0.18
N GLU A 271 31.26 -2.70 0.81
CA GLU A 271 30.10 -1.91 1.25
C GLU A 271 29.50 -1.13 0.08
N SER A 272 30.37 -0.48 -0.71
CA SER A 272 30.01 0.26 -1.92
C SER A 272 29.25 -0.61 -2.94
N ASP A 273 29.69 -1.85 -3.18
CA ASP A 273 29.00 -2.79 -4.06
C ASP A 273 27.59 -3.11 -3.54
N TYR A 274 27.46 -3.37 -2.23
CA TYR A 274 26.19 -3.68 -1.59
C TYR A 274 25.23 -2.49 -1.65
N VAL A 275 25.70 -1.29 -1.32
CA VAL A 275 24.90 -0.06 -1.39
C VAL A 275 24.39 0.18 -2.81
N GLU A 276 25.24 0.05 -3.83
CA GLU A 276 24.83 0.28 -5.21
C GLU A 276 23.86 -0.80 -5.72
N LEU A 277 24.05 -2.06 -5.32
CA LEU A 277 23.09 -3.12 -5.64
C LEU A 277 21.73 -2.81 -5.02
N VAL A 278 21.68 -2.48 -3.73
CA VAL A 278 20.43 -2.14 -3.02
C VAL A 278 19.74 -0.93 -3.66
N ARG A 279 20.50 0.11 -4.07
CA ARG A 279 19.97 1.26 -4.82
C ARG A 279 19.31 0.82 -6.11
N HIS A 280 19.98 -0.01 -6.91
CA HIS A 280 19.45 -0.53 -8.16
C HIS A 280 18.15 -1.34 -7.95
N LEU A 281 18.11 -2.22 -6.95
CA LEU A 281 16.90 -3.01 -6.63
C LEU A 281 15.71 -2.11 -6.26
N ARG A 282 15.95 -1.06 -5.46
CA ARG A 282 14.91 -0.09 -5.10
C ARG A 282 14.35 0.63 -6.32
N CYS A 283 15.21 1.14 -7.20
CA CYS A 283 14.79 1.84 -8.41
C CYS A 283 13.94 0.92 -9.31
N ALA A 284 14.40 -0.30 -9.55
CA ALA A 284 13.68 -1.25 -10.41
C ALA A 284 12.29 -1.61 -9.85
N VAL A 285 12.18 -1.84 -8.54
CA VAL A 285 10.88 -2.15 -7.91
C VAL A 285 9.97 -0.92 -7.91
N ALA A 286 10.50 0.28 -7.66
CA ALA A 286 9.72 1.50 -7.74
C ALA A 286 9.17 1.75 -9.16
N GLU A 287 10.01 1.60 -10.18
CA GLU A 287 9.62 1.79 -11.58
C GLU A 287 8.57 0.77 -12.03
N LYS A 288 8.77 -0.51 -11.71
CA LYS A 288 7.89 -1.58 -12.18
C LYS A 288 6.61 -1.74 -11.37
N HIS A 289 6.71 -1.62 -10.05
CA HIS A 289 5.61 -1.94 -9.13
C HIS A 289 5.02 -0.71 -8.44
N GLY A 290 5.71 0.44 -8.45
CA GLY A 290 5.27 1.63 -7.74
C GLY A 290 5.41 1.53 -6.22
N PHE A 291 6.32 0.69 -5.72
CA PHE A 291 6.64 0.56 -4.29
C PHE A 291 8.10 0.95 -4.00
N TYR A 292 8.33 1.58 -2.85
CA TYR A 292 9.62 2.12 -2.44
C TYR A 292 10.22 1.30 -1.28
N LEU A 293 10.80 0.15 -1.61
CA LEU A 293 11.22 -0.88 -0.63
C LEU A 293 12.20 -0.37 0.44
N ARG A 294 11.81 -0.37 1.72
CA ARG A 294 12.67 0.08 2.83
C ARG A 294 13.67 -1.01 3.25
N PRO A 295 14.98 -0.71 3.35
CA PRO A 295 15.96 -1.66 3.87
C PRO A 295 15.62 -2.15 5.29
N GLU A 296 15.82 -3.44 5.54
CA GLU A 296 15.76 -4.07 6.86
C GLU A 296 17.15 -4.23 7.49
N VAL A 297 18.16 -4.43 6.64
CA VAL A 297 19.57 -4.49 7.02
C VAL A 297 20.06 -3.16 7.59
N LYS A 298 20.92 -3.24 8.60
CA LYS A 298 21.55 -2.09 9.22
C LYS A 298 22.90 -1.81 8.56
N PHE A 299 23.17 -0.54 8.29
CA PHE A 299 24.45 -0.08 7.75
C PHE A 299 25.27 0.53 8.87
N LEU A 300 26.54 0.12 9.02
CA LEU A 300 27.44 0.77 9.96
C LEU A 300 27.89 2.15 9.48
N ASN A 301 27.99 2.34 8.16
CA ASN A 301 28.28 3.65 7.61
C ASN A 301 27.01 4.52 7.68
N PRO A 302 27.03 5.65 8.42
CA PRO A 302 25.88 6.54 8.52
C PRO A 302 25.47 7.14 7.16
N ASP A 303 26.39 7.23 6.20
CA ASP A 303 26.11 7.79 4.87
C ASP A 303 25.46 6.77 3.92
N ALA A 304 25.53 5.47 4.22
CA ALA A 304 25.04 4.43 3.32
C ALA A 304 23.52 4.42 3.20
N LEU A 305 22.79 4.49 4.32
CA LEU A 305 21.33 4.51 4.28
C LEU A 305 20.77 5.74 3.56
N PRO A 306 21.22 6.99 3.84
CA PRO A 306 20.83 8.16 3.05
C PRO A 306 21.10 7.99 1.56
N LYS A 307 22.27 7.45 1.17
CA LYS A 307 22.57 7.13 -0.24
C LYS A 307 21.59 6.11 -0.82
N VAL A 308 21.24 5.05 -0.08
CA VAL A 308 20.25 4.06 -0.52
C VAL A 308 18.87 4.68 -0.72
N MET A 309 18.43 5.49 0.24
CA MET A 309 17.10 6.12 0.20
C MET A 309 16.99 7.15 -0.93
N ALA A 310 18.04 7.91 -1.20
CA ALA A 310 18.08 8.94 -2.26
C ALA A 310 18.11 8.38 -3.69
N ALA A 311 18.21 7.06 -3.89
CA ALA A 311 18.18 6.48 -5.24
C ALA A 311 16.83 6.64 -5.95
N VAL A 312 15.75 6.69 -5.16
CA VAL A 312 14.40 6.96 -5.65
C VAL A 312 13.60 7.60 -4.53
N GLU A 313 13.12 8.81 -4.77
CA GLU A 313 12.29 9.55 -3.82
C GLU A 313 10.85 9.05 -3.89
N ALA A 314 10.27 8.81 -2.72
CA ALA A 314 8.87 8.41 -2.62
C ALA A 314 7.98 9.67 -2.65
N PRO A 315 6.82 9.64 -3.34
CA PRO A 315 5.89 10.75 -3.35
C PRO A 315 5.41 11.10 -1.93
N LYS A 316 5.29 12.40 -1.69
CA LYS A 316 4.72 12.96 -0.46
C LYS A 316 3.21 12.97 -0.54
N ILE A 317 2.57 12.29 0.39
CA ILE A 317 1.13 12.14 0.46
C ILE A 317 0.61 12.85 1.70
N ASN A 318 -0.33 13.77 1.50
CA ASN A 318 -1.15 14.28 2.59
C ASN A 318 -2.46 13.50 2.63
N LEU A 319 -2.64 12.64 3.63
CA LEU A 319 -3.85 11.85 3.80
C LEU A 319 -4.82 12.60 4.71
N LEU A 320 -6.03 12.86 4.21
CA LEU A 320 -7.09 13.51 4.98
C LEU A 320 -8.01 12.46 5.59
N LEU A 321 -8.28 12.61 6.88
CA LEU A 321 -9.27 11.82 7.61
C LEU A 321 -10.01 12.71 8.62
N GLY A 322 -11.03 12.16 9.28
CA GLY A 322 -11.83 12.86 10.26
C GLY A 322 -13.14 13.40 9.67
N GLY A 323 -13.27 14.71 9.55
CA GLY A 323 -14.52 15.39 9.23
C GLY A 323 -15.38 15.68 10.46
N THR A 324 -16.54 16.31 10.24
CA THR A 324 -17.49 16.71 11.30
C THR A 324 -18.82 15.95 11.23
N SER A 325 -18.89 14.92 10.38
CA SER A 325 -20.09 14.10 10.21
C SER A 325 -20.24 13.09 11.34
N ASN A 326 -21.42 12.46 11.42
CA ASN A 326 -21.64 11.30 12.30
C ASN A 326 -20.78 10.08 11.93
N GLU A 327 -20.14 10.07 10.75
CA GLU A 327 -19.28 8.99 10.25
C GLU A 327 -17.78 9.26 10.50
N ARG A 328 -17.44 10.28 11.28
CA ARG A 328 -16.06 10.65 11.63
C ARG A 328 -15.21 9.46 12.09
N GLU A 329 -15.72 8.63 13.01
CA GLU A 329 -15.00 7.45 13.52
C GLU A 329 -14.65 6.44 12.42
N ILE A 330 -15.52 6.29 11.42
CA ILE A 330 -15.29 5.42 10.25
C ILE A 330 -14.19 6.05 9.37
N SER A 331 -14.17 7.38 9.25
CA SER A 331 -13.15 8.09 8.49
C SER A 331 -11.78 7.96 9.15
N LEU A 332 -11.68 8.12 10.47
CA LEU A 332 -10.44 7.92 11.23
C LEU A 332 -9.87 6.50 11.03
N LYS A 333 -10.72 5.47 11.13
CA LYS A 333 -10.33 4.07 10.91
C LYS A 333 -9.91 3.79 9.47
N SER A 334 -10.69 4.26 8.50
CA SER A 334 -10.40 4.10 7.07
C SER A 334 -9.09 4.80 6.69
N GLY A 335 -8.94 6.06 7.11
CA GLY A 335 -7.75 6.86 6.85
C GLY A 335 -6.49 6.26 7.48
N SER A 336 -6.59 5.73 8.70
CA SER A 336 -5.48 5.02 9.35
C SER A 336 -5.06 3.77 8.58
N ALA A 337 -6.01 2.99 8.07
CA ALA A 337 -5.73 1.81 7.26
C ALA A 337 -5.03 2.17 5.94
N VAL A 338 -5.54 3.18 5.22
CA VAL A 338 -4.91 3.67 3.97
C VAL A 338 -3.52 4.25 4.24
N ALA A 339 -3.35 5.04 5.31
CA ALA A 339 -2.05 5.59 5.69
C ALA A 339 -1.03 4.48 5.95
N GLN A 340 -1.44 3.43 6.67
CA GLN A 340 -0.55 2.29 6.92
C GLN A 340 -0.20 1.55 5.63
N ALA A 341 -1.16 1.32 4.73
CA ALA A 341 -0.92 0.67 3.44
C ALA A 341 0.05 1.47 2.54
N LEU A 342 -0.09 2.79 2.51
CA LEU A 342 0.85 3.66 1.79
C LEU A 342 2.24 3.68 2.46
N ARG A 343 2.33 3.75 3.79
CA ARG A 343 3.63 3.66 4.49
C ARG A 343 4.33 2.33 4.27
N ASN A 344 3.57 1.24 4.26
CA ASN A 344 4.02 -0.11 3.88
C ASN A 344 4.57 -0.13 2.45
N GLY A 345 3.87 0.51 1.51
CA GLY A 345 4.33 0.72 0.13
C GLY A 345 5.55 1.63 -0.02
N GLY A 346 6.00 2.25 1.08
CA GLY A 346 7.21 3.08 1.13
C GLY A 346 6.99 4.56 0.86
N PHE A 347 5.73 5.01 0.68
CA PHE A 347 5.38 6.42 0.51
C PHE A 347 5.73 7.26 1.75
N ASP A 348 5.92 8.56 1.55
CA ASP A 348 6.02 9.54 2.62
C ASP A 348 4.61 10.07 2.95
N VAL A 349 4.11 9.79 4.15
CA VAL A 349 2.68 9.98 4.48
C VAL A 349 2.51 10.82 5.73
N THR A 350 2.04 12.05 5.51
CA THR A 350 1.55 12.96 6.56
C THR A 350 0.04 12.78 6.67
N VAL A 351 -0.45 12.56 7.88
CA VAL A 351 -1.88 12.40 8.15
C VAL A 351 -2.41 13.69 8.76
N THR A 352 -3.51 14.21 8.21
CA THR A 352 -4.17 15.42 8.69
C THR A 352 -5.60 15.09 9.08
N ASP A 353 -5.93 15.32 10.35
CA ASP A 353 -7.30 15.26 10.85
C ASP A 353 -8.02 16.57 10.52
N VAL A 354 -8.92 16.52 9.56
CA VAL A 354 -9.63 17.68 9.03
C VAL A 354 -10.91 17.89 9.83
N THR A 355 -11.07 19.08 10.39
CA THR A 355 -12.27 19.48 11.17
C THR A 355 -13.07 20.59 10.50
N GLU A 356 -12.57 21.15 9.40
CA GLU A 356 -13.19 22.25 8.67
C GLU A 356 -12.90 22.15 7.17
N CYS A 357 -13.84 22.61 6.35
CA CYS A 357 -13.68 22.60 4.90
C CYS A 357 -12.86 23.81 4.43
N ARG A 358 -11.53 23.70 4.48
CA ARG A 358 -10.60 24.73 3.99
C ARG A 358 -9.29 24.11 3.50
N LEU A 359 -8.50 24.93 2.83
CA LEU A 359 -7.16 24.58 2.39
C LEU A 359 -6.19 24.61 3.57
N LEU A 360 -5.49 23.50 3.82
CA LEU A 360 -4.49 23.38 4.89
C LEU A 360 -3.07 23.43 4.33
N PRO A 361 -2.07 23.92 5.11
CA PRO A 361 -0.67 23.99 4.66
C PRO A 361 -0.11 22.65 4.16
N GLU A 362 -0.41 21.56 4.88
CA GLU A 362 0.07 20.21 4.58
C GLU A 362 -0.42 19.70 3.22
N MET A 363 -1.58 20.17 2.76
CA MET A 363 -2.11 19.83 1.43
C MET A 363 -1.24 20.43 0.31
N ARG A 364 -0.62 21.59 0.54
CA ARG A 364 0.24 22.27 -0.45
C ARG A 364 1.66 21.70 -0.51
N GLU A 365 2.13 21.12 0.59
CA GLU A 365 3.47 20.53 0.69
C GLU A 365 3.55 19.11 0.09
N ALA A 366 2.39 18.48 -0.15
CA ALA A 366 2.29 17.15 -0.71
C ALA A 366 2.31 17.14 -2.25
N ASP A 367 2.80 16.04 -2.81
CA ASP A 367 2.68 15.75 -4.25
C ASP A 367 1.26 15.33 -4.62
N VAL A 368 0.57 14.65 -3.70
CA VAL A 368 -0.83 14.20 -3.83
C VAL A 368 -1.55 14.28 -2.48
N VAL A 369 -2.78 14.75 -2.50
CA VAL A 369 -3.72 14.65 -1.37
C VAL A 369 -4.57 13.38 -1.51
N TYR A 370 -4.74 12.61 -0.44
CA TYR A 370 -5.56 11.41 -0.42
C TYR A 370 -6.75 11.62 0.55
N PRO A 371 -7.92 12.05 0.06
CA PRO A 371 -9.09 12.21 0.90
C PRO A 371 -9.70 10.85 1.29
N VAL A 372 -9.81 10.58 2.58
CA VAL A 372 -10.54 9.43 3.16
C VAL A 372 -11.54 9.96 4.18
N LEU A 373 -12.45 10.79 3.71
CA LEU A 373 -13.47 11.48 4.51
C LEU A 373 -14.85 10.85 4.22
N HIS A 374 -15.67 10.69 5.26
CA HIS A 374 -17.03 10.16 5.14
C HIS A 374 -18.04 11.20 5.64
N GLY A 375 -19.10 11.43 4.87
CA GLY A 375 -20.17 12.38 5.16
C GLY A 375 -19.78 13.86 5.03
N GLY A 376 -20.81 14.70 4.89
CA GLY A 376 -20.70 16.15 4.85
C GLY A 376 -19.72 16.65 3.78
N PHE A 377 -18.89 17.64 4.14
CA PHE A 377 -17.97 18.30 3.20
C PHE A 377 -16.91 17.37 2.59
N GLY A 378 -16.76 16.16 3.14
CA GLY A 378 -15.85 15.15 2.64
C GLY A 378 -16.31 14.54 1.32
N GLU A 379 -17.60 14.27 1.17
CA GLU A 379 -18.17 13.53 0.03
C GLU A 379 -19.01 14.42 -0.92
N ASP A 380 -19.50 15.57 -0.44
CA ASP A 380 -20.41 16.44 -1.21
C ASP A 380 -19.74 17.37 -2.23
N GLY A 381 -18.43 17.22 -2.44
CA GLY A 381 -17.66 18.00 -3.40
C GLY A 381 -17.02 19.27 -2.83
N ARG A 382 -17.35 19.71 -1.60
CA ARG A 382 -16.81 20.97 -1.06
C ARG A 382 -15.30 20.94 -0.86
N ILE A 383 -14.74 19.92 -0.22
CA ILE A 383 -13.27 19.84 -0.04
C ILE A 383 -12.55 19.57 -1.37
N GLN A 384 -13.17 18.84 -2.28
CA GLN A 384 -12.66 18.62 -3.63
C GLN A 384 -12.55 19.95 -4.37
N LYS A 385 -13.54 20.83 -4.24
CA LYS A 385 -13.53 22.16 -4.85
C LYS A 385 -12.35 22.99 -4.33
N VAL A 386 -12.11 22.96 -3.01
CA VAL A 386 -10.96 23.63 -2.39
C VAL A 386 -9.63 23.13 -2.97
N MET A 387 -9.48 21.81 -3.17
CA MET A 387 -8.28 21.23 -3.76
C MET A 387 -8.12 21.59 -5.25
N GLU A 388 -9.21 21.60 -6.02
CA GLU A 388 -9.22 22.00 -7.43
C GLU A 388 -8.84 23.47 -7.62
N GLU A 389 -9.42 24.38 -6.81
CA GLU A 389 -9.10 25.82 -6.86
C GLU A 389 -7.65 26.10 -6.46
N ALA A 390 -7.08 25.27 -5.60
CA ALA A 390 -5.68 25.33 -5.21
C ALA A 390 -4.71 24.64 -6.20
N GLY A 391 -5.22 24.03 -7.27
CA GLY A 391 -4.42 23.28 -8.26
C GLY A 391 -3.69 22.08 -7.66
N LEU A 392 -4.28 21.45 -6.65
CA LEU A 392 -3.72 20.29 -5.96
C LEU A 392 -4.16 19.00 -6.66
N ARG A 393 -3.22 18.07 -6.82
CA ARG A 393 -3.54 16.71 -7.25
C ARG A 393 -4.11 15.94 -6.06
N PHE A 394 -5.28 15.33 -6.21
CA PHE A 394 -5.86 14.52 -5.15
C PHE A 394 -6.53 13.26 -5.69
N VAL A 395 -6.49 12.17 -4.94
CA VAL A 395 -7.15 10.90 -5.28
C VAL A 395 -8.67 11.04 -5.25
N GLY A 396 -9.35 10.47 -6.24
CA GLY A 396 -10.81 10.40 -6.28
C GLY A 396 -11.45 11.44 -7.20
N SER A 397 -12.78 11.45 -7.20
CA SER A 397 -13.60 12.25 -8.12
C SER A 397 -13.51 13.76 -7.83
N GLY A 398 -13.66 14.58 -8.87
CA GLY A 398 -13.68 16.05 -8.75
C GLY A 398 -14.95 16.58 -8.10
N SER A 399 -15.00 17.88 -7.78
CA SER A 399 -16.08 18.49 -6.99
C SER A 399 -17.46 18.30 -7.63
N ALA A 400 -17.55 18.47 -8.95
CA ALA A 400 -18.81 18.35 -9.68
C ALA A 400 -19.34 16.90 -9.67
N ALA A 401 -18.45 15.93 -9.85
CA ALA A 401 -18.80 14.51 -9.82
C ALA A 401 -19.19 14.07 -8.41
N SER A 402 -18.44 14.49 -7.39
CA SER A 402 -18.75 14.21 -5.99
C SER A 402 -20.13 14.76 -5.57
N LEU A 403 -20.40 16.03 -5.86
CA LEU A 403 -21.72 16.65 -5.62
C LEU A 403 -22.84 15.89 -6.33
N LEU A 404 -22.64 15.58 -7.62
CA LEU A 404 -23.63 14.85 -8.42
C LEU A 404 -23.93 13.45 -7.86
N THR A 405 -22.89 12.73 -7.42
CA THR A 405 -23.05 11.40 -6.82
C THR A 405 -23.73 11.44 -5.45
N MET A 406 -23.51 12.51 -4.69
CA MET A 406 -24.13 12.68 -3.37
C MET A 406 -25.61 13.05 -3.48
N ASP A 407 -25.97 13.91 -4.44
CA ASP A 407 -27.35 14.31 -4.69
C ASP A 407 -28.14 13.19 -5.40
N LYS A 408 -29.03 12.54 -4.65
CA LYS A 408 -29.85 11.44 -5.17
C LYS A 408 -30.80 11.88 -6.28
N ILE A 409 -31.38 13.08 -6.21
CA ILE A 409 -32.31 13.57 -7.24
C ILE A 409 -31.54 13.89 -8.52
N ALA A 410 -30.39 14.55 -8.40
CA ALA A 410 -29.53 14.83 -9.55
C ALA A 410 -29.00 13.54 -10.19
N THR A 411 -28.64 12.55 -9.36
CA THR A 411 -28.28 11.21 -9.82
C THR A 411 -29.41 10.60 -10.64
N LYS A 412 -30.66 10.53 -10.13
CA LYS A 412 -31.79 9.98 -10.89
C LYS A 412 -32.02 10.67 -12.24
N ARG A 413 -31.94 12.01 -12.28
CA ARG A 413 -32.03 12.79 -13.52
C ARG A 413 -30.92 12.42 -14.51
N LEU A 414 -29.71 12.16 -14.03
CA LEU A 414 -28.62 11.69 -14.88
C LEU A 414 -28.90 10.27 -15.41
N LEU A 415 -29.38 9.36 -14.55
CA LEU A 415 -29.71 7.98 -14.96
C LEU A 415 -30.75 7.97 -16.09
N ASP A 416 -31.81 8.76 -15.98
CA ASP A 416 -32.84 8.89 -17.02
C ASP A 416 -32.25 9.37 -18.35
N ARG A 417 -31.39 10.39 -18.33
CA ARG A 417 -30.72 10.91 -19.54
C ARG A 417 -29.77 9.89 -20.16
N LEU A 418 -29.11 9.09 -19.32
CA LEU A 418 -28.23 8.03 -19.77
C LEU A 418 -29.00 6.77 -20.16
N GLY A 419 -30.32 6.67 -19.92
CA GLY A 419 -31.06 5.43 -20.09
C GLY A 419 -30.49 4.28 -19.24
N ILE A 420 -30.05 4.59 -18.02
CA ILE A 420 -29.62 3.62 -17.01
C ILE A 420 -30.86 3.29 -16.17
N GLN A 421 -31.08 2.00 -15.90
CA GLN A 421 -32.30 1.60 -15.20
C GLN A 421 -32.25 2.00 -13.74
N THR A 422 -33.34 2.56 -13.26
CA THR A 422 -33.58 2.94 -11.87
C THR A 422 -35.05 2.71 -11.53
N ALA A 423 -35.35 2.55 -10.25
CA ALA A 423 -36.73 2.58 -9.77
C ALA A 423 -37.46 3.83 -10.28
N LYS A 424 -38.75 3.70 -10.59
CA LYS A 424 -39.59 4.85 -10.89
C LYS A 424 -39.59 5.78 -9.69
N TRP A 425 -39.48 7.07 -9.95
CA TRP A 425 -39.24 8.04 -8.91
C TRP A 425 -40.02 9.34 -9.14
N SER A 426 -40.17 10.10 -8.07
CA SER A 426 -40.75 11.45 -8.05
C SER A 426 -40.08 12.28 -6.95
N VAL A 427 -40.32 13.59 -6.96
CA VAL A 427 -39.87 14.51 -5.92
C VAL A 427 -41.08 15.09 -5.22
N VAL A 428 -41.06 15.06 -3.89
CA VAL A 428 -42.06 15.70 -3.04
C VAL A 428 -41.42 16.83 -2.26
N THR A 429 -42.17 17.91 -2.09
CA THR A 429 -41.73 19.10 -1.35
C THR A 429 -42.74 19.42 -0.27
N ARG A 430 -42.39 20.33 0.66
CA ARG A 430 -43.33 20.79 1.69
C ARG A 430 -44.63 21.36 1.13
N ASP A 431 -44.58 21.93 -0.07
CA ASP A 431 -45.75 22.50 -0.76
C ASP A 431 -46.47 21.49 -1.66
N ARG A 432 -45.82 20.38 -2.02
CA ARG A 432 -46.34 19.31 -2.89
C ARG A 432 -46.12 17.96 -2.23
N ARG A 433 -47.00 17.66 -1.28
CA ARG A 433 -46.91 16.51 -0.37
C ARG A 433 -47.77 15.33 -0.80
N GLU A 434 -48.55 15.45 -1.86
CA GLU A 434 -49.45 14.39 -2.31
C GLU A 434 -48.67 13.13 -2.70
N LEU A 435 -49.25 11.96 -2.41
CA LEU A 435 -48.69 10.68 -2.85
C LEU A 435 -48.68 10.64 -4.39
N PRO A 436 -47.51 10.48 -5.03
CA PRO A 436 -47.42 10.54 -6.49
C PRO A 436 -48.23 9.43 -7.16
N GLN A 437 -49.25 9.82 -7.95
CA GLN A 437 -50.19 8.88 -8.59
C GLN A 437 -49.53 7.91 -9.59
N ASN A 438 -48.33 8.25 -10.07
CA ASN A 438 -47.57 7.45 -11.03
C ASN A 438 -46.68 6.37 -10.36
N LEU A 439 -46.62 6.32 -9.03
CA LEU A 439 -45.81 5.36 -8.28
C LEU A 439 -46.68 4.36 -7.51
N LYS A 440 -46.16 3.16 -7.29
CA LYS A 440 -46.83 2.07 -6.55
C LYS A 440 -46.15 1.82 -5.21
N LEU A 441 -46.97 1.59 -4.17
CA LEU A 441 -46.50 1.11 -2.88
C LEU A 441 -45.94 -0.33 -2.99
N PRO A 442 -44.91 -0.70 -2.19
CA PRO A 442 -44.23 0.14 -1.20
C PRO A 442 -43.31 1.19 -1.83
N LEU A 443 -43.14 2.33 -1.16
CA LEU A 443 -42.27 3.43 -1.57
C LEU A 443 -41.08 3.59 -0.62
N ILE A 444 -39.96 4.09 -1.13
CA ILE A 444 -38.79 4.48 -0.35
C ILE A 444 -38.63 6.00 -0.43
N LEU A 445 -38.61 6.65 0.73
CA LEU A 445 -38.29 8.07 0.87
C LEU A 445 -36.81 8.21 1.19
N LYS A 446 -36.13 9.12 0.49
CA LYS A 446 -34.71 9.41 0.68
C LYS A 446 -34.46 10.91 0.78
N VAL A 447 -33.70 11.32 1.78
CA VAL A 447 -33.15 12.67 1.84
C VAL A 447 -32.06 12.82 0.76
N PRO A 448 -32.13 13.83 -0.13
CA PRO A 448 -31.26 13.88 -1.31
C PRO A 448 -29.76 13.96 -1.01
N MET A 449 -29.37 14.71 0.03
CA MET A 449 -27.97 15.07 0.32
C MET A 449 -27.37 14.31 1.52
N GLU A 450 -28.09 13.34 2.09
CA GLU A 450 -27.59 12.52 3.20
C GLU A 450 -27.07 11.18 2.70
N GLY A 451 -26.13 10.54 3.42
CA GLY A 451 -25.63 9.21 3.07
C GLY A 451 -26.71 8.12 3.19
N SER A 452 -26.50 6.92 2.63
CA SER A 452 -27.47 5.82 2.66
C SER A 452 -27.57 5.08 4.00
N THR A 453 -27.43 5.85 5.07
CA THR A 453 -27.42 5.48 6.48
C THR A 453 -28.51 6.26 7.23
N PHE A 454 -28.72 7.53 6.85
CA PHE A 454 -29.70 8.42 7.46
C PHE A 454 -30.79 8.77 6.43
N GLY A 455 -32.04 8.82 6.88
CA GLY A 455 -33.17 9.29 6.06
C GLY A 455 -33.57 8.36 4.92
N ILE A 456 -33.59 7.04 5.16
CA ILE A 456 -34.26 6.06 4.29
C ILE A 456 -35.48 5.51 5.03
N VAL A 457 -36.69 5.78 4.53
CA VAL A 457 -37.94 5.30 5.13
C VAL A 457 -38.74 4.51 4.11
N LYS A 458 -39.15 3.30 4.48
CA LYS A 458 -40.07 2.49 3.69
C LYS A 458 -41.51 2.78 4.12
N VAL A 459 -42.34 3.16 3.16
CA VAL A 459 -43.79 3.37 3.32
C VAL A 459 -44.49 2.22 2.64
N GLU A 460 -45.12 1.34 3.42
CA GLU A 460 -45.79 0.15 2.89
C GLU A 460 -47.25 0.42 2.57
N ARG A 461 -47.87 1.36 3.31
CA ARG A 461 -49.30 1.68 3.18
C ARG A 461 -49.51 3.18 3.10
N ALA A 462 -50.59 3.60 2.44
CA ALA A 462 -50.88 5.02 2.19
C ALA A 462 -51.08 5.82 3.48
N GLU A 463 -51.56 5.18 4.56
CA GLU A 463 -51.81 5.82 5.84
C GLU A 463 -50.51 6.22 6.58
N GLU A 464 -49.37 5.63 6.20
CA GLU A 464 -48.05 5.92 6.78
C GLU A 464 -47.40 7.15 6.13
N TRP A 465 -47.94 7.62 5.00
CA TRP A 465 -47.33 8.62 4.14
C TRP A 465 -47.07 9.96 4.83
N ASP A 466 -48.10 10.56 5.43
CA ASP A 466 -47.98 11.89 6.04
C ASP A 466 -47.01 11.88 7.23
N ALA A 467 -47.05 10.82 8.04
CA ALA A 467 -46.15 10.64 9.17
C ALA A 467 -44.69 10.45 8.71
N ALA A 468 -44.47 9.71 7.63
CA ALA A 468 -43.14 9.54 7.03
C ALA A 468 -42.60 10.87 6.49
N LEU A 469 -43.43 11.68 5.83
CA LEU A 469 -43.04 13.00 5.33
C LEU A 469 -42.66 13.98 6.45
N GLU A 470 -43.44 14.06 7.54
CA GLU A 470 -43.13 14.97 8.65
C GLU A 470 -41.76 14.70 9.26
N LYS A 471 -41.43 13.42 9.43
CA LYS A 471 -40.13 12.99 9.96
C LYS A 471 -38.98 13.41 9.06
N GLU A 472 -39.09 13.19 7.76
CA GLU A 472 -37.99 13.39 6.82
C GLU A 472 -37.83 14.86 6.39
N PHE A 473 -38.92 15.64 6.32
CA PHE A 473 -38.84 17.07 6.05
C PHE A 473 -38.14 17.85 7.17
N ALA A 474 -38.02 17.30 8.38
CA ALA A 474 -37.19 17.89 9.43
C ALA A 474 -35.72 18.04 9.01
N MET A 475 -35.25 17.24 8.04
CA MET A 475 -33.87 17.20 7.59
C MET A 475 -33.66 17.82 6.20
N ALA A 476 -34.69 17.96 5.36
CA ALA A 476 -34.56 18.52 4.02
C ALA A 476 -35.82 19.26 3.53
N GLY A 477 -35.67 20.12 2.52
CA GLY A 477 -36.77 20.85 1.87
C GLY A 477 -37.50 20.05 0.78
N GLU A 478 -36.83 19.05 0.22
CA GLU A 478 -37.35 18.14 -0.80
C GLU A 478 -36.90 16.71 -0.50
N LEU A 479 -37.69 15.73 -0.93
CA LEU A 479 -37.43 14.30 -0.73
C LEU A 479 -37.54 13.57 -2.06
N LEU A 480 -36.61 12.65 -2.29
CA LEU A 480 -36.73 11.67 -3.36
C LEU A 480 -37.67 10.56 -2.90
N VAL A 481 -38.63 10.20 -3.75
CA VAL A 481 -39.56 9.10 -3.52
C VAL A 481 -39.42 8.13 -4.67
N GLU A 482 -39.16 6.86 -4.39
CA GLU A 482 -39.01 5.84 -5.43
C GLU A 482 -39.77 4.56 -5.10
N GLU A 483 -40.17 3.82 -6.12
CA GLU A 483 -40.77 2.49 -5.95
C GLU A 483 -39.75 1.54 -5.31
N TYR A 484 -40.20 0.76 -4.33
CA TYR A 484 -39.38 -0.29 -3.73
C TYR A 484 -39.13 -1.41 -4.75
N ILE A 485 -37.85 -1.73 -4.96
CA ILE A 485 -37.44 -2.85 -5.80
C ILE A 485 -37.10 -4.04 -4.89
N ASP A 486 -37.85 -5.13 -5.07
CA ASP A 486 -37.57 -6.40 -4.40
C ASP A 486 -36.61 -7.24 -5.26
N GLY A 487 -35.48 -7.62 -4.70
CA GLY A 487 -34.41 -8.27 -5.47
C GLY A 487 -33.12 -8.53 -4.69
N ILE A 488 -32.07 -8.88 -5.43
CA ILE A 488 -30.73 -9.17 -4.88
C ILE A 488 -29.90 -7.88 -4.93
N GLU A 489 -29.43 -7.43 -3.78
CA GLU A 489 -28.56 -6.25 -3.69
C GLU A 489 -27.12 -6.60 -4.07
N ILE A 490 -26.55 -5.81 -4.97
CA ILE A 490 -25.14 -5.92 -5.36
C ILE A 490 -24.48 -4.55 -5.40
N THR A 491 -23.17 -4.54 -5.23
CA THR A 491 -22.34 -3.39 -5.53
C THR A 491 -21.31 -3.72 -6.61
N VAL A 492 -21.05 -2.76 -7.50
CA VAL A 492 -20.07 -2.85 -8.57
C VAL A 492 -18.97 -1.82 -8.32
N PRO A 493 -17.80 -2.25 -7.82
CA PRO A 493 -16.66 -1.36 -7.64
C PRO A 493 -15.93 -1.08 -8.96
N ILE A 494 -15.46 0.15 -9.11
CA ILE A 494 -14.61 0.60 -10.21
C ILE A 494 -13.37 1.24 -9.61
N VAL A 495 -12.18 0.78 -10.03
CA VAL A 495 -10.88 1.31 -9.59
C VAL A 495 -10.03 1.60 -10.82
N ASN A 496 -9.52 2.81 -10.95
CA ASN A 496 -8.76 3.31 -12.09
C ASN A 496 -9.43 3.06 -13.45
N GLY A 497 -10.77 3.10 -13.48
CA GLY A 497 -11.59 2.82 -14.67
C GLY A 497 -11.80 1.33 -14.96
N GLU A 498 -11.20 0.43 -14.18
CA GLU A 498 -11.42 -1.01 -14.28
C GLU A 498 -12.57 -1.46 -13.37
N VAL A 499 -13.53 -2.19 -13.93
CA VAL A 499 -14.62 -2.80 -13.17
C VAL A 499 -14.08 -4.02 -12.43
N LEU A 500 -14.31 -4.06 -11.12
CA LEU A 500 -13.97 -5.21 -10.27
C LEU A 500 -15.19 -6.13 -10.10
N PRO A 501 -14.99 -7.38 -9.65
CA PRO A 501 -16.08 -8.32 -9.41
C PRO A 501 -17.16 -7.70 -8.52
N ALA A 502 -18.42 -7.82 -8.97
CA ALA A 502 -19.57 -7.39 -8.19
C ALA A 502 -19.65 -8.18 -6.88
N ILE A 503 -20.06 -7.50 -5.82
CA ILE A 503 -20.25 -8.08 -4.49
C ILE A 503 -21.74 -8.13 -4.22
N GLU A 504 -22.24 -9.31 -3.93
CA GLU A 504 -23.60 -9.50 -3.43
C GLU A 504 -23.66 -9.23 -1.93
N ILE A 505 -24.65 -8.44 -1.54
CA ILE A 505 -24.89 -8.00 -0.17
C ILE A 505 -26.16 -8.68 0.31
N LYS A 506 -26.06 -9.43 1.41
CA LYS A 506 -27.21 -10.10 2.02
C LYS A 506 -27.36 -9.61 3.46
N SER A 507 -28.30 -8.69 3.65
CA SER A 507 -28.69 -8.18 4.96
C SER A 507 -29.51 -9.23 5.73
N PRO A 508 -29.29 -9.41 7.05
CA PRO A 508 -30.04 -10.38 7.87
C PRO A 508 -31.56 -10.14 7.91
N HIS A 509 -32.03 -8.92 7.61
CA HIS A 509 -33.47 -8.58 7.61
C HIS A 509 -33.98 -8.08 6.26
N GLY A 510 -33.23 -8.33 5.18
CA GLY A 510 -33.65 -7.98 3.81
C GLY A 510 -33.62 -6.48 3.48
N PHE A 511 -33.13 -5.64 4.41
CA PHE A 511 -32.95 -4.20 4.21
C PHE A 511 -31.54 -3.79 4.64
N TYR A 512 -30.78 -3.12 3.77
CA TYR A 512 -29.38 -2.76 4.05
C TYR A 512 -29.27 -1.32 4.57
N ASP A 513 -29.61 -1.14 5.85
CA ASP A 513 -29.56 0.15 6.56
C ASP A 513 -28.27 0.33 7.39
N TYR A 514 -28.24 1.38 8.21
CA TYR A 514 -27.10 1.68 9.08
C TYR A 514 -26.77 0.55 10.07
N ASP A 515 -27.79 -0.10 10.63
CA ASP A 515 -27.59 -1.20 11.57
C ASP A 515 -26.93 -2.37 10.86
N ALA A 516 -27.43 -2.74 9.67
CA ALA A 516 -26.85 -3.76 8.81
C ALA A 516 -25.41 -3.43 8.34
N LYS A 517 -25.06 -2.15 8.21
CA LYS A 517 -23.73 -1.70 7.78
C LYS A 517 -22.70 -1.67 8.93
N TYR A 518 -23.07 -1.24 10.14
CA TYR A 518 -22.09 -0.86 11.16
C TYR A 518 -22.39 -1.30 12.60
N VAL A 519 -23.65 -1.53 12.97
CA VAL A 519 -24.05 -1.71 14.38
C VAL A 519 -24.35 -3.19 14.71
N TYR A 520 -24.78 -3.97 13.71
CA TYR A 520 -25.01 -5.42 13.77
C TYR A 520 -25.85 -5.88 14.97
N LYS A 521 -26.89 -5.12 15.35
CA LYS A 521 -27.71 -5.48 16.53
C LYS A 521 -28.51 -6.75 16.30
N ASP A 522 -28.96 -6.96 15.07
CA ASP A 522 -29.89 -8.04 14.73
C ASP A 522 -29.28 -9.12 13.79
N GLY A 523 -27.96 -9.06 13.54
CA GLY A 523 -27.20 -10.06 12.78
C GLY A 523 -26.09 -9.45 11.92
N HIS A 524 -25.24 -10.30 11.33
CA HIS A 524 -24.18 -9.84 10.43
C HIS A 524 -24.61 -9.89 8.96
N THR A 525 -24.39 -8.81 8.23
CA THR A 525 -24.50 -8.80 6.77
C THR A 525 -23.45 -9.73 6.15
N GLU A 526 -23.91 -10.63 5.29
CA GLU A 526 -23.04 -11.52 4.52
C GLU A 526 -22.65 -10.85 3.19
N TYR A 527 -21.37 -10.97 2.81
CA TYR A 527 -20.85 -10.44 1.54
C TYR A 527 -20.29 -11.57 0.70
N PHE A 528 -20.79 -11.70 -0.54
CA PHE A 528 -20.30 -12.71 -1.49
C PHE A 528 -19.61 -12.03 -2.67
N CYS A 529 -18.32 -12.30 -2.84
CA CYS A 529 -17.51 -11.79 -3.94
C CYS A 529 -16.77 -12.94 -4.62
N PRO A 530 -17.00 -13.21 -5.91
CA PRO A 530 -18.05 -12.61 -6.76
C PRO A 530 -19.47 -12.90 -6.27
N ALA A 531 -20.45 -12.13 -6.75
CA ALA A 531 -21.88 -12.39 -6.55
C ALA A 531 -22.24 -13.83 -6.96
N ARG A 532 -23.12 -14.49 -6.19
CA ARG A 532 -23.41 -15.94 -6.31
C ARG A 532 -24.82 -16.23 -6.78
N SER A 533 -25.78 -15.38 -6.42
CA SER A 533 -27.21 -15.59 -6.66
C SER A 533 -27.68 -15.04 -8.02
N LEU A 534 -26.77 -14.52 -8.83
CA LEU A 534 -27.05 -13.88 -10.11
C LEU A 534 -26.36 -14.58 -11.27
N SER A 535 -26.99 -14.52 -12.45
CA SER A 535 -26.38 -14.99 -13.69
C SER A 535 -25.22 -14.07 -14.12
N ALA A 536 -24.28 -14.63 -14.88
CA ALA A 536 -23.18 -13.85 -15.44
C ALA A 536 -23.66 -12.69 -16.33
N GLU A 537 -24.81 -12.86 -17.00
CA GLU A 537 -25.42 -11.82 -17.84
C GLU A 537 -25.95 -10.65 -17.00
N GLN A 538 -26.61 -10.94 -15.88
CA GLN A 538 -27.12 -9.91 -14.96
C GLN A 538 -25.97 -9.09 -14.35
N VAL A 539 -24.91 -9.77 -13.90
CA VAL A 539 -23.71 -9.09 -13.36
C VAL A 539 -23.02 -8.27 -14.44
N ALA A 540 -22.91 -8.80 -15.67
CA ALA A 540 -22.34 -8.07 -16.79
C ALA A 540 -23.18 -6.84 -17.18
N ASP A 541 -24.51 -6.92 -17.09
CA ASP A 541 -25.39 -5.78 -17.35
C ASP A 541 -25.22 -4.68 -16.30
N ALA A 542 -25.27 -5.03 -15.01
CA ALA A 542 -25.00 -4.09 -13.93
C ALA A 542 -23.61 -3.44 -14.10
N SER A 543 -22.60 -4.22 -14.49
CA SER A 543 -21.25 -3.72 -14.76
C SER A 543 -21.20 -2.71 -15.91
N ARG A 544 -21.91 -2.96 -17.02
CA ARG A 544 -22.01 -2.00 -18.13
C ARG A 544 -22.71 -0.72 -17.70
N GLN A 545 -23.79 -0.83 -16.93
CA GLN A 545 -24.52 0.32 -16.41
C GLN A 545 -23.64 1.14 -15.44
N ALA A 546 -22.86 0.48 -14.58
CA ALA A 546 -21.92 1.13 -13.66
C ALA A 546 -20.84 1.92 -14.39
N VAL A 547 -20.26 1.37 -15.47
CA VAL A 547 -19.28 2.09 -16.32
C VAL A 547 -19.93 3.29 -17.00
N LYS A 548 -21.15 3.13 -17.51
CA LYS A 548 -21.89 4.22 -18.14
C LYS A 548 -22.15 5.36 -17.16
N PHE A 549 -22.52 5.04 -15.92
CA PHE A 549 -22.68 6.02 -14.86
C PHE A 549 -21.34 6.67 -14.48
N TYR A 550 -20.28 5.88 -14.27
CA TYR A 550 -18.94 6.38 -13.95
C TYR A 550 -18.46 7.44 -14.94
N LEU A 551 -18.59 7.15 -16.25
CA LEU A 551 -18.23 8.09 -17.31
C LEU A 551 -19.19 9.29 -17.39
N GLY A 552 -20.49 9.04 -17.30
CA GLY A 552 -21.52 10.08 -17.43
C GLY A 552 -21.57 11.07 -16.26
N ALA A 553 -21.19 10.63 -15.06
CA ALA A 553 -21.07 11.47 -13.88
C ALA A 553 -19.72 12.19 -13.79
N GLY A 554 -18.76 11.87 -14.68
CA GLY A 554 -17.41 12.42 -14.64
C GLY A 554 -16.58 11.92 -13.45
N CYS A 555 -16.90 10.74 -12.92
CA CYS A 555 -16.16 10.12 -11.83
C CYS A 555 -14.77 9.69 -12.30
N ARG A 556 -13.81 9.64 -11.37
CA ARG A 556 -12.43 9.17 -11.64
C ARG A 556 -11.86 8.42 -10.44
N ASP A 557 -10.81 7.64 -10.72
CA ASP A 557 -9.98 6.85 -9.79
C ASP A 557 -10.71 5.76 -9.01
N ILE A 558 -11.77 6.07 -8.29
CA ILE A 558 -12.53 5.10 -7.49
C ILE A 558 -14.02 5.47 -7.50
N LEU A 559 -14.87 4.47 -7.67
CA LEU A 559 -16.32 4.59 -7.52
C LEU A 559 -16.88 3.26 -7.05
N ARG A 560 -17.87 3.31 -6.17
CA ARG A 560 -18.73 2.17 -5.86
C ARG A 560 -20.13 2.47 -6.40
N VAL A 561 -20.73 1.55 -7.15
CA VAL A 561 -22.09 1.74 -7.70
C VAL A 561 -22.99 0.64 -7.16
N ASP A 562 -24.07 1.03 -6.50
CA ASP A 562 -24.97 0.10 -5.80
C ASP A 562 -26.23 -0.15 -6.64
N PHE A 563 -26.67 -1.41 -6.72
CA PHE A 563 -27.80 -1.88 -7.51
C PHE A 563 -28.69 -2.85 -6.72
N ILE A 564 -29.96 -2.94 -7.10
CA ILE A 564 -30.81 -4.09 -6.82
C ILE A 564 -31.14 -4.77 -8.14
N VAL A 565 -30.83 -6.05 -8.26
CA VAL A 565 -31.30 -6.88 -9.39
C VAL A 565 -32.68 -7.41 -9.04
N GLY A 566 -33.70 -6.85 -9.69
CA GLY A 566 -35.09 -7.17 -9.44
C GLY A 566 -35.43 -8.62 -9.78
N LYS A 567 -36.59 -9.09 -9.32
CA LYS A 567 -37.12 -10.44 -9.67
C LYS A 567 -37.37 -10.62 -11.17
N ASP A 568 -37.53 -9.53 -11.90
CA ASP A 568 -37.58 -9.49 -13.38
C ASP A 568 -36.20 -9.69 -14.03
N GLY A 569 -35.14 -9.76 -13.23
CA GLY A 569 -33.76 -9.93 -13.64
C GLY A 569 -33.06 -8.65 -14.06
N VAL A 570 -33.72 -7.49 -13.96
CA VAL A 570 -33.17 -6.19 -14.38
C VAL A 570 -32.36 -5.57 -13.24
N PRO A 571 -31.12 -5.12 -13.48
CA PRO A 571 -30.36 -4.35 -12.49
C PRO A 571 -30.84 -2.90 -12.46
N TYR A 572 -31.40 -2.49 -11.31
CA TYR A 572 -31.83 -1.12 -11.02
C TYR A 572 -30.76 -0.42 -10.20
N MET A 573 -30.16 0.64 -10.75
CA MET A 573 -29.15 1.42 -10.06
C MET A 573 -29.78 2.26 -8.93
N LEU A 574 -29.17 2.18 -7.75
CA LEU A 574 -29.59 2.93 -6.56
C LEU A 574 -28.86 4.27 -6.46
N GLU A 575 -27.53 4.21 -6.34
CA GLU A 575 -26.66 5.35 -6.10
C GLU A 575 -25.20 5.02 -6.44
N GLY A 576 -24.35 6.03 -6.46
CA GLY A 576 -22.90 5.86 -6.54
C GLY A 576 -22.20 6.57 -5.38
N ASN A 577 -21.11 6.00 -4.88
CA ASN A 577 -20.26 6.60 -3.85
C ASN A 577 -18.85 6.81 -4.39
N SER A 578 -18.43 8.08 -4.45
CA SER A 578 -17.16 8.53 -5.01
C SER A 578 -15.98 8.54 -4.03
N ILE A 579 -16.22 8.29 -2.73
CA ILE A 579 -15.20 8.12 -1.68
C ILE A 579 -15.60 6.93 -0.79
N PRO A 580 -15.65 5.71 -1.36
CA PRO A 580 -16.17 4.57 -0.61
C PRO A 580 -15.27 4.23 0.57
N GLY A 581 -15.86 3.60 1.59
CA GLY A 581 -15.12 3.00 2.72
C GLY A 581 -13.90 2.21 2.24
N CYS A 582 -12.74 2.50 2.86
CA CYS A 582 -11.44 2.03 2.38
C CYS A 582 -10.62 1.38 3.50
N THR A 583 -11.17 0.32 4.09
CA THR A 583 -10.45 -0.60 4.99
C THR A 583 -10.29 -1.96 4.31
N ALA A 584 -9.37 -2.82 4.80
CA ALA A 584 -9.19 -4.18 4.24
C ALA A 584 -10.47 -5.04 4.25
N THR A 585 -11.46 -4.71 5.09
CA THR A 585 -12.76 -5.37 5.17
C THR A 585 -13.87 -4.64 4.41
N SER A 586 -13.58 -3.50 3.80
CA SER A 586 -14.54 -2.73 2.99
C SER A 586 -14.80 -3.40 1.62
N LEU A 587 -15.90 -3.04 0.98
CA LEU A 587 -16.37 -3.66 -0.26
C LEU A 587 -15.37 -3.51 -1.42
N VAL A 588 -14.87 -2.29 -1.69
CA VAL A 588 -13.92 -2.09 -2.80
C VAL A 588 -12.61 -2.89 -2.61
N PRO A 589 -11.94 -2.86 -1.43
CA PRO A 589 -10.78 -3.73 -1.15
C PRO A 589 -11.08 -5.23 -1.21
N LYS A 590 -12.28 -5.69 -0.82
CA LYS A 590 -12.68 -7.10 -0.96
C LYS A 590 -12.72 -7.52 -2.43
N ALA A 591 -13.32 -6.71 -3.30
CA ALA A 591 -13.35 -6.99 -4.75
C ALA A 591 -11.95 -6.95 -5.35
N ALA A 592 -11.13 -5.96 -4.97
CA ALA A 592 -9.74 -5.85 -5.41
C ALA A 592 -8.94 -7.12 -5.07
N LYS A 593 -9.09 -7.64 -3.83
CA LYS A 593 -8.43 -8.88 -3.39
C LYS A 593 -8.83 -10.09 -4.23
N VAL A 594 -10.11 -10.23 -4.60
CA VAL A 594 -10.58 -11.31 -5.49
C VAL A 594 -9.95 -11.20 -6.88
N SER A 595 -9.73 -9.97 -7.36
CA SER A 595 -8.97 -9.70 -8.60
C SER A 595 -7.45 -9.84 -8.46
N GLY A 596 -6.94 -10.31 -7.31
CA GLY A 596 -5.49 -10.44 -7.06
C GLY A 596 -4.76 -9.12 -6.81
N ILE A 597 -5.49 -8.04 -6.55
CA ILE A 597 -4.94 -6.72 -6.23
C ILE A 597 -4.88 -6.59 -4.70
N SER A 598 -3.68 -6.47 -4.14
CA SER A 598 -3.50 -6.21 -2.71
C SER A 598 -4.01 -4.82 -2.32
N PHE A 599 -4.32 -4.63 -1.04
CA PHE A 599 -4.76 -3.32 -0.55
C PHE A 599 -3.68 -2.25 -0.73
N GLU A 600 -2.41 -2.59 -0.50
CA GLU A 600 -1.27 -1.69 -0.75
C GLU A 600 -1.14 -1.34 -2.23
N LYS A 601 -1.32 -2.32 -3.13
CA LYS A 601 -1.27 -2.06 -4.57
C LYS A 601 -2.41 -1.14 -5.00
N MET A 602 -3.62 -1.40 -4.52
CA MET A 602 -4.79 -0.58 -4.83
C MET A 602 -4.57 0.89 -4.43
N THR A 603 -4.19 1.15 -3.17
CA THR A 603 -3.95 2.52 -2.67
C THR A 603 -2.80 3.21 -3.40
N ALA A 604 -1.71 2.50 -3.68
CA ALA A 604 -0.60 3.03 -4.46
C ALA A 604 -1.01 3.41 -5.89
N THR A 605 -1.77 2.55 -6.58
CA THR A 605 -2.22 2.84 -7.96
C THR A 605 -3.14 4.06 -8.05
N LEU A 606 -3.96 4.30 -7.02
CA LEU A 606 -4.80 5.49 -6.92
C LEU A 606 -3.96 6.77 -6.79
N VAL A 607 -2.88 6.74 -5.99
CA VAL A 607 -1.90 7.85 -5.93
C VAL A 607 -1.32 8.13 -7.31
N TYR A 608 -0.86 7.10 -8.03
CA TYR A 608 -0.30 7.28 -9.37
C TYR A 608 -1.35 7.75 -10.40
N ALA A 609 -2.62 7.38 -10.25
CA ALA A 609 -3.70 7.94 -11.07
C ALA A 609 -3.84 9.45 -10.87
N ALA A 610 -3.77 9.92 -9.62
CA ALA A 610 -3.75 11.35 -9.30
C ALA A 610 -2.49 12.06 -9.81
N MET A 611 -1.29 11.46 -9.63
CA MET A 611 -0.02 12.06 -10.11
C MET A 611 0.03 12.26 -11.63
N ARG A 612 -0.57 11.34 -12.40
CA ARG A 612 -0.59 11.42 -13.87
C ARG A 612 -1.48 12.54 -14.39
N ARG A 613 -2.33 13.14 -13.56
CA ARG A 613 -3.17 14.26 -13.98
C ARG A 613 -2.32 15.53 -14.11
N HIS A 614 -2.16 15.97 -15.36
CA HIS A 614 -1.74 17.33 -15.68
C HIS A 614 -2.92 18.27 -15.43
N GLU A 615 -3.09 18.68 -14.18
CA GLU A 615 -3.84 19.91 -13.93
C GLU A 615 -2.91 21.07 -14.31
N ALA A 616 -3.36 21.91 -15.24
CA ALA A 616 -2.68 23.15 -15.55
C ALA A 616 -2.63 23.95 -14.24
N ARG A 617 -1.47 23.97 -13.58
CA ARG A 617 -1.22 24.94 -12.50
C ARG A 617 -1.54 26.31 -13.11
N PRO A 618 -2.43 27.11 -12.51
CA PRO A 618 -2.39 28.55 -12.75
C PRO A 618 -0.97 28.97 -12.38
N GLU A 619 -0.22 29.52 -13.33
CA GLU A 619 1.03 30.17 -12.96
C GLU A 619 0.69 31.23 -11.91
N PRO A 620 1.41 31.29 -10.78
CA PRO A 620 1.27 32.42 -9.89
C PRO A 620 1.55 33.68 -10.71
N GLU A 621 0.67 34.69 -10.65
CA GLU A 621 0.89 36.01 -11.24
C GLU A 621 2.20 36.58 -10.69
N SER A 622 3.31 36.30 -11.37
CA SER A 622 4.61 36.86 -11.03
C SER A 622 4.71 38.22 -11.69
N ALA A 623 4.91 39.23 -10.85
CA ALA A 623 5.33 40.56 -11.26
C ALA A 623 6.51 40.47 -12.25
N ALA A 624 6.43 41.32 -13.27
CA ALA A 624 7.35 41.39 -14.41
C ALA A 624 8.85 41.25 -14.06
N ALA A 625 9.53 40.34 -14.76
CA ALA A 625 10.97 40.38 -15.00
C ALA A 625 11.34 39.53 -16.24
N PRO A 626 12.47 39.83 -16.94
CA PRO A 626 12.57 39.72 -18.39
C PRO A 626 13.02 38.36 -18.92
N ALA A 627 12.79 38.20 -20.23
CA ALA A 627 13.04 37.01 -21.03
C ALA A 627 14.40 36.33 -20.77
N SER A 628 14.36 35.02 -20.52
CA SER A 628 15.48 34.09 -20.65
C SER A 628 15.04 32.81 -21.39
N PRO A 629 15.96 32.13 -22.09
CA PRO A 629 15.65 31.34 -23.27
C PRO A 629 15.03 29.98 -22.92
N ALA A 630 14.15 29.52 -23.80
CA ALA A 630 13.38 28.28 -23.67
C ALA A 630 14.26 27.05 -23.40
N PRO A 631 13.82 26.11 -22.54
CA PRO A 631 14.53 24.86 -22.32
C PRO A 631 14.44 23.96 -23.56
N ALA A 632 15.57 23.36 -23.92
CA ALA A 632 15.67 22.43 -25.03
C ALA A 632 14.76 21.21 -24.78
N ARG A 633 13.66 21.13 -25.53
CA ARG A 633 12.87 19.89 -25.65
C ARG A 633 13.77 18.82 -26.23
N LEU A 634 14.04 17.76 -25.47
CA LEU A 634 14.54 16.49 -26.01
C LEU A 634 13.48 15.91 -26.94
N ALA A 635 13.56 16.28 -28.22
CA ALA A 635 12.79 15.68 -29.28
C ALA A 635 13.31 14.26 -29.51
N ASN A 636 12.69 13.26 -28.88
CA ASN A 636 12.86 11.87 -29.30
C ASN A 636 12.32 11.76 -30.74
N LYS A 637 13.22 11.78 -31.72
CA LYS A 637 12.86 11.52 -33.11
C LYS A 637 12.35 10.08 -33.20
N PRO A 638 11.14 9.84 -33.71
CA PRO A 638 10.60 8.48 -33.85
C PRO A 638 11.51 7.63 -34.73
N ASN A 639 11.66 6.35 -34.39
CA ASN A 639 12.52 5.41 -35.12
C ASN A 639 12.11 5.38 -36.61
N PRO A 640 12.99 5.76 -37.55
CA PRO A 640 12.63 5.92 -38.96
C PRO A 640 12.23 4.60 -39.62
N LEU A 641 12.68 3.45 -39.12
CA LEU A 641 12.28 2.14 -39.61
C LEU A 641 10.85 1.80 -39.17
N LEU A 642 10.48 2.14 -37.94
CA LEU A 642 9.13 1.91 -37.41
C LEU A 642 8.10 2.77 -38.16
N VAL A 643 8.44 4.03 -38.44
CA VAL A 643 7.59 4.92 -39.25
C VAL A 643 7.40 4.38 -40.66
N LYS A 644 8.47 3.91 -41.32
CA LYS A 644 8.38 3.27 -42.65
C LYS A 644 7.52 2.00 -42.64
N LEU A 645 7.63 1.19 -41.59
CA LEU A 645 6.82 -0.03 -41.44
C LEU A 645 5.34 0.30 -41.24
N CYS A 646 5.01 1.27 -40.38
CA CYS A 646 3.64 1.74 -40.19
C CYS A 646 3.04 2.29 -41.49
N HIS A 647 3.82 3.06 -42.27
CA HIS A 647 3.39 3.54 -43.57
C HIS A 647 3.12 2.39 -44.55
N LEU A 648 4.02 1.39 -44.62
CA LEU A 648 3.83 0.24 -45.50
C LEU A 648 2.57 -0.57 -45.14
N LEU A 649 2.35 -0.82 -43.85
CA LEU A 649 1.17 -1.54 -43.36
C LEU A 649 -0.13 -0.78 -43.65
N PHE A 650 -0.12 0.55 -43.49
CA PHE A 650 -1.26 1.39 -43.80
C PHE A 650 -1.58 1.40 -45.30
N ARG A 651 -0.56 1.48 -46.17
CA ARG A 651 -0.71 1.38 -47.63
C ARG A 651 -1.28 0.02 -48.03
N LEU A 652 -0.81 -1.07 -47.41
CA LEU A 652 -1.30 -2.42 -47.67
C LEU A 652 -2.78 -2.57 -47.26
N ALA A 653 -3.17 -2.06 -46.09
CA ALA A 653 -4.54 -2.08 -45.62
C ALA A 653 -5.49 -1.32 -46.56
N LEU A 654 -5.08 -0.15 -47.05
CA LEU A 654 -5.85 0.62 -48.03
C LEU A 654 -6.07 -0.15 -49.35
N VAL A 655 -5.03 -0.80 -49.87
CA VAL A 655 -5.15 -1.62 -51.09
C VAL A 655 -6.09 -2.81 -50.85
N LEU A 656 -5.95 -3.50 -49.72
CA LEU A 656 -6.81 -4.65 -49.37
C LEU A 656 -8.27 -4.24 -49.19
N CYS A 657 -8.55 -3.04 -48.69
CA CYS A 657 -9.92 -2.50 -48.61
C CYS A 657 -10.45 -2.01 -49.97
N ALA A 658 -9.57 -1.52 -50.86
CA ALA A 658 -9.97 -1.00 -52.17
C ALA A 658 -10.38 -2.12 -53.14
N VAL A 659 -9.72 -3.28 -53.11
CA VAL A 659 -9.94 -4.37 -54.07
C VAL A 659 -11.40 -4.87 -54.05
N PRO A 660 -12.03 -5.18 -52.91
CA PRO A 660 -13.44 -5.60 -52.87
C PRO A 660 -14.41 -4.53 -53.40
N LEU A 661 -14.14 -3.25 -53.12
CA LEU A 661 -14.98 -2.12 -53.55
C LEU A 661 -14.89 -1.89 -55.07
N ILE A 662 -13.70 -2.08 -55.66
CA ILE A 662 -13.49 -2.01 -57.11
C ILE A 662 -14.16 -3.20 -57.79
N VAL A 663 -13.99 -4.41 -57.27
CA VAL A 663 -14.65 -5.62 -57.80
C VAL A 663 -16.17 -5.48 -57.75
N SER A 664 -16.71 -5.02 -56.62
CA SER A 664 -18.13 -4.75 -56.45
C SER A 664 -18.64 -3.68 -57.43
N GLY A 665 -17.89 -2.60 -57.63
CA GLY A 665 -18.21 -1.55 -58.61
C GLY A 665 -18.22 -2.06 -60.06
N ILE A 666 -17.25 -2.89 -60.46
CA ILE A 666 -17.19 -3.50 -61.80
C ILE A 666 -18.35 -4.48 -62.02
N GLN A 667 -18.70 -5.29 -61.01
CA GLN A 667 -19.85 -6.18 -61.07
C GLN A 667 -21.16 -5.39 -61.19
N ALA A 668 -21.30 -4.28 -60.45
CA ALA A 668 -22.46 -3.40 -60.53
C ALA A 668 -22.60 -2.78 -61.94
N MET A 669 -21.49 -2.35 -62.57
CA MET A 669 -21.51 -1.86 -63.96
C MET A 669 -21.95 -2.93 -64.96
N ARG A 670 -21.41 -4.15 -64.84
CA ARG A 670 -21.78 -5.27 -65.74
C ARG A 670 -23.25 -5.68 -65.61
N ALA A 671 -23.85 -5.46 -64.44
CA ALA A 671 -25.26 -5.71 -64.19
C ALA A 671 -26.18 -4.51 -64.52
N GLY A 672 -25.64 -3.44 -65.13
CA GLY A 672 -26.44 -2.29 -65.60
C GLY A 672 -26.85 -1.30 -64.51
N TYR A 673 -26.30 -1.40 -63.30
CA TYR A 673 -26.59 -0.44 -62.23
C TYR A 673 -25.84 0.88 -62.47
N THR A 674 -26.57 1.96 -62.72
CA THR A 674 -26.02 3.33 -62.78
C THR A 674 -26.54 4.13 -61.59
N GLY A 675 -25.70 4.34 -60.56
CA GLY A 675 -26.08 5.07 -59.35
C GLY A 675 -25.02 5.04 -58.25
N TRP A 676 -25.47 5.22 -57.00
CA TRP A 676 -24.69 5.35 -55.76
C TRP A 676 -23.47 4.41 -55.61
N PRO A 677 -23.51 3.11 -56.01
CA PRO A 677 -22.37 2.20 -55.86
C PRO A 677 -21.13 2.65 -56.65
N LEU A 678 -21.31 3.20 -57.85
CA LEU A 678 -20.21 3.73 -58.66
C LEU A 678 -19.62 5.02 -58.09
N LEU A 679 -20.49 5.83 -57.48
CA LEU A 679 -20.13 7.10 -56.87
C LEU A 679 -19.31 6.87 -55.58
N VAL A 680 -19.71 5.91 -54.75
CA VAL A 680 -18.96 5.52 -53.53
C VAL A 680 -17.62 4.89 -53.87
N SER A 681 -17.57 3.97 -54.85
CA SER A 681 -16.29 3.37 -55.28
C SER A 681 -15.36 4.40 -55.92
N GLY A 682 -15.88 5.32 -56.73
CA GLY A 682 -15.10 6.41 -57.32
C GLY A 682 -14.56 7.40 -56.28
N LEU A 683 -15.39 7.80 -55.31
CA LEU A 683 -14.99 8.70 -54.23
C LEU A 683 -13.92 8.07 -53.33
N PHE A 684 -14.03 6.77 -53.05
CA PHE A 684 -13.04 6.04 -52.26
C PHE A 684 -11.67 6.00 -52.96
N VAL A 685 -11.64 5.77 -54.28
CA VAL A 685 -10.38 5.78 -55.06
C VAL A 685 -9.75 7.16 -55.08
N LEU A 686 -10.53 8.23 -55.23
CA LEU A 686 -10.04 9.62 -55.17
C LEU A 686 -9.49 10.00 -53.78
N CYS A 687 -10.18 9.61 -52.71
CA CYS A 687 -9.72 9.83 -51.34
C CYS A 687 -8.44 9.04 -51.03
N ALA A 688 -8.35 7.79 -51.49
CA ALA A 688 -7.15 6.99 -51.36
C ALA A 688 -5.98 7.65 -52.11
N GLU A 689 -6.15 8.05 -53.37
CA GLU A 689 -5.10 8.72 -54.16
C GLU A 689 -4.66 10.05 -53.53
N PHE A 690 -5.58 10.83 -52.98
CA PHE A 690 -5.25 12.06 -52.25
C PHE A 690 -4.40 11.78 -51.01
N LEU A 691 -4.77 10.77 -50.21
CA LEU A 691 -3.99 10.35 -49.04
C LEU A 691 -2.60 9.86 -49.43
N PHE A 692 -2.47 9.05 -50.50
CA PHE A 692 -1.17 8.61 -51.01
C PHE A 692 -0.28 9.80 -51.43
N LYS A 693 -0.82 10.77 -52.18
CA LYS A 693 -0.08 11.97 -52.59
C LYS A 693 0.30 12.88 -51.41
N TRP A 694 -0.54 12.95 -50.39
CA TRP A 694 -0.27 13.72 -49.18
C TRP A 694 0.85 13.09 -48.35
N PHE A 695 0.85 11.75 -48.18
CA PHE A 695 1.95 11.03 -47.53
C PHE A 695 3.27 11.14 -48.31
N ASP A 696 3.25 11.05 -49.63
CA ASP A 696 4.45 11.24 -50.46
C ASP A 696 5.00 12.67 -50.37
N ARG A 697 4.14 13.68 -50.20
CA ARG A 697 4.57 15.06 -49.90
C ARG A 697 5.21 15.17 -48.52
N LEU A 698 4.61 14.56 -47.50
CA LEU A 698 5.16 14.55 -46.13
C LEU A 698 6.54 13.87 -46.07
N GLU A 699 6.77 12.81 -46.85
CA GLU A 699 8.10 12.17 -46.95
C GLU A 699 9.15 13.06 -47.61
N LYS A 700 8.75 13.94 -48.54
CA LYS A 700 9.65 14.88 -49.24
C LYS A 700 9.96 16.15 -48.45
N MET A 701 9.19 16.46 -47.41
CA MET A 701 9.39 17.64 -46.54
C MET A 701 10.35 17.39 -45.35
N LYS A 702 11.27 16.42 -45.47
CA LYS A 702 12.29 16.13 -44.45
C LYS A 702 13.53 16.99 -44.59
#